data_AF-A0A7J6HSP5-F1
#
_entry.id   AF-A0A7J6HSP5-F1
#
_cell.length_a   1.000
_cell.length_b   1.000
_cell.length_c   1.000
_cell.angle_alpha   90.00
_cell.angle_beta   90.00
_cell.angle_gamma   90.00
#
_symmetry.space_group_name_H-M   'P 1'
#
loop_
_entity.id
_entity.type
_entity.pdbx_description
1 polymer ?
#
loop_
_entity_poly.entity_id
_entity_poly.type
_entity_poly.pdbx_seq_one_letter_code
_entity_poly.pdbx_strand_id
1 'polypeptide(L)'
;MANVRTKQAQEPLLQPRSYWRWSKRDFFPEPSFESFSSYRAAVSNTCSRLKDRLLHRTTETTELVHLRRESGHDMNRCLTWWDLIWLSFGAVVGTSVFTITGQEAHDHAGPAIVLSYAISGFSAMLSVFCYTEFAVEIPIAGGSFSYLRIELGDFIAFTAAGNLILEAIIGTAAVGRSWSSYFASLLTNDTDYLRIRVNFLPKGFDLWDPVAFFVIVLTNAIAISGTKRTSVLNWIGCILSLMVIVFIIVMGIVCGDVSNLNPYFPNGEKGVFEAAAIVYMSYVGFDMVATMAEETKQPSRDIPIGLVGSMSMITVIYCLMGLSLTMLQKYTEIDRNAAFSIAFGKIGMNWAKYLVGICALKGMTSSLLVMSLGQARYITQIARAHMIPPWFALVHPKSGTPIYATLLITITGSVITFFTSLHVLSSVFSISTLSIFMLIAIALLVRRYYIREVTEKEDLIKFITFLSLVIGSSIGFTILWNMNRRGWIEYSVAALIWSVGNLGMTLIPKQRVPKVWGVPMVPWLPSLSIVVNLFLIGSLGMVAFFRFFVCTALMLLYYFFVAEEEGDPRLQRSYWRWSKRDFFPEPSFENFTSYRAAVSDTCSRLKDRLLDRSTDATEIVELRKESGHQMKRCLTWWDLIWLSFGSVVGSGIFTITGQEARQNAGPAIIVSYAISGITALLSVFCYTEFAVEVPVAGGSFSYLRIELGDFVAFIAAGNILLEALVGAAGLGRSWSSYFASMINDDPNFLRFRVKYFAEGFNLLDPIAVLVLLIANGIAMSGTKRTSFLNWVTSILSSLIIVFIIIVGFVRGKTSNLSPFFPYGAEGVFRASAVVYWSYTGFDMVATMAEETKQPSRDIPIGLVGSMSVITVVYCLMALALTMLQKYTEIDINAAYSVAFGSIGMNWAKYLVSICALKGMTTSLLVGSLGQARYTTQIARSHMIPPWFALVHPKTGTPIYATLLVTITSAVIAFFTSLDVLSSVFSFSTLSIFMLMAVALLVRRYYAREVTEKVDLLKFLAFLSLVIGSSIGITVLWNTNSRGWIGYSVTSFVWLVGNLGMALLPKQRAPKVWGVPLVPWLPSVSIGMNLFLIGSLGAVAFWRFFICSALMLVYYFFVGLHATYDVANSYEQK
;
A
#
# COMPACT_ATOMS: atom_id res chain seq x y z
N MET A 1 -45.35 -40.80 21.34
CA MET A 1 -46.70 -40.35 21.72
C MET A 1 -46.64 -38.90 22.19
N ALA A 2 -47.79 -38.22 22.22
CA ALA A 2 -48.10 -37.01 23.01
C ALA A 2 -47.16 -35.77 22.98
N ASN A 3 -47.67 -34.69 22.38
CA ASN A 3 -47.69 -33.32 22.89
C ASN A 3 -46.43 -32.68 23.49
N VAL A 4 -45.74 -31.87 22.66
CA VAL A 4 -45.42 -30.47 23.04
C VAL A 4 -45.88 -29.52 21.93
N ARG A 5 -47.14 -29.04 22.03
CA ARG A 5 -47.65 -27.91 21.22
C ARG A 5 -47.40 -26.61 21.99
N THR A 6 -46.22 -26.01 21.84
CA THR A 6 -45.94 -24.67 22.39
C THR A 6 -45.72 -23.66 21.28
N LYS A 7 -46.82 -22.98 20.93
CA LYS A 7 -46.90 -21.66 20.26
C LYS A 7 -45.66 -21.28 19.42
N GLN A 8 -45.56 -21.79 18.19
CA GLN A 8 -44.97 -20.97 17.13
C GLN A 8 -45.87 -19.75 16.97
N ALA A 9 -45.39 -18.57 17.38
CA ALA A 9 -46.03 -17.33 16.99
C ALA A 9 -45.89 -17.21 15.47
N GLN A 10 -47.01 -16.99 14.78
CA GLN A 10 -46.98 -16.55 13.39
C GLN A 10 -46.58 -15.08 13.40
N GLU A 11 -45.28 -14.81 13.45
CA GLU A 11 -44.76 -13.50 13.08
C GLU A 11 -45.23 -13.17 11.66
N PRO A 12 -45.71 -11.94 11.41
CA PRO A 12 -46.31 -11.61 10.13
C PRO A 12 -45.27 -11.70 9.02
N LEU A 13 -45.59 -12.44 7.95
CA LEU A 13 -44.84 -12.43 6.71
C LEU A 13 -44.57 -10.98 6.29
N LEU A 14 -43.30 -10.57 6.32
CA LEU A 14 -42.88 -9.21 6.00
C LEU A 14 -43.39 -8.86 4.60
N GLN A 15 -44.33 -7.91 4.55
CA GLN A 15 -44.90 -7.46 3.28
C GLN A 15 -43.77 -6.99 2.34
N PRO A 16 -43.83 -7.33 1.04
CA PRO A 16 -42.77 -6.97 0.10
C PRO A 16 -42.68 -5.44 -0.03
N ARG A 17 -41.66 -4.85 0.61
CA ARG A 17 -41.43 -3.40 0.59
C ARG A 17 -41.28 -2.92 -0.86
N SER A 18 -41.96 -1.82 -1.19
CA SER A 18 -41.95 -1.29 -2.55
C SER A 18 -40.57 -0.77 -2.95
N TYR A 19 -39.94 -1.41 -3.94
CA TYR A 19 -38.54 -1.25 -4.40
C TYR A 19 -38.05 0.19 -4.68
N TRP A 20 -38.97 1.16 -4.76
CA TRP A 20 -38.71 2.57 -5.11
C TRP A 20 -39.09 3.59 -4.02
N ARG A 21 -39.67 3.17 -2.89
CA ARG A 21 -39.90 4.06 -1.74
C ARG A 21 -38.79 3.86 -0.72
N TRP A 22 -38.05 4.92 -0.45
CA TRP A 22 -36.97 4.95 0.53
C TRP A 22 -37.42 5.70 1.79
N SER A 23 -37.38 5.05 2.95
CA SER A 23 -37.36 5.74 4.25
C SER A 23 -35.96 5.71 4.86
N LYS A 24 -35.75 6.50 5.91
CA LYS A 24 -34.50 6.48 6.69
C LYS A 24 -34.20 5.08 7.27
N ARG A 25 -35.25 4.28 7.53
CA ARG A 25 -35.22 2.88 8.02
C ARG A 25 -35.04 1.83 6.89
N ASP A 26 -34.81 2.25 5.64
CA ASP A 26 -34.48 1.32 4.54
C ASP A 26 -32.99 1.38 4.18
N PHE A 27 -32.39 2.57 4.24
CA PHE A 27 -30.92 2.73 4.15
C PHE A 27 -30.20 2.20 5.39
N PHE A 28 -30.81 2.35 6.58
CA PHE A 28 -30.30 1.88 7.86
C PHE A 28 -31.48 1.36 8.72
N PRO A 29 -31.82 0.06 8.66
CA PRO A 29 -33.02 -0.47 9.31
C PRO A 29 -32.92 -0.62 10.84
N GLU A 30 -31.71 -0.70 11.37
CA GLU A 30 -31.46 -0.89 12.80
C GLU A 30 -31.81 0.37 13.63
N PRO A 31 -32.27 0.20 14.89
CA PRO A 31 -32.45 1.32 15.82
C PRO A 31 -31.15 2.13 15.99
N SER A 32 -29.98 1.48 15.80
CA SER A 32 -28.63 2.05 15.67
C SER A 32 -28.59 3.43 15.00
N PHE A 33 -29.18 3.58 13.82
CA PHE A 33 -28.96 4.74 12.94
C PHE A 33 -30.12 5.77 12.94
N GLU A 34 -31.20 5.52 13.69
CA GLU A 34 -32.40 6.37 13.65
C GLU A 34 -32.13 7.81 14.10
N SER A 35 -31.39 7.95 15.18
CA SER A 35 -31.15 9.19 15.93
C SER A 35 -29.66 9.41 16.12
N PHE A 36 -29.27 10.50 16.78
CA PHE A 36 -27.99 10.55 17.51
C PHE A 36 -28.15 9.86 18.91
N SER A 37 -29.12 8.91 19.06
CA SER A 37 -29.44 8.08 20.25
C SER A 37 -29.75 6.52 20.07
N SER A 38 -29.02 5.71 19.27
CA SER A 38 -28.59 4.26 19.51
C SER A 38 -27.06 3.80 19.34
N TYR A 39 -26.35 3.98 18.21
CA TYR A 39 -24.95 3.61 17.82
C TYR A 39 -23.68 3.95 18.68
N ARG A 40 -23.52 5.01 19.49
CA ARG A 40 -22.26 5.18 20.32
C ARG A 40 -22.09 4.04 21.29
N ALA A 41 -23.17 3.57 21.90
CA ALA A 41 -23.09 2.36 22.70
C ALA A 41 -22.62 1.18 21.82
N ALA A 42 -23.15 1.04 20.61
CA ALA A 42 -22.70 0.03 19.64
C ALA A 42 -21.20 0.15 19.29
N VAL A 43 -20.68 1.38 19.15
CA VAL A 43 -19.27 1.69 18.82
C VAL A 43 -18.33 1.64 20.03
N SER A 44 -18.77 2.04 21.23
CA SER A 44 -17.98 1.82 22.46
C SER A 44 -17.87 0.33 22.77
N ASN A 45 -18.91 -0.43 22.43
CA ASN A 45 -18.92 -1.88 22.57
C ASN A 45 -18.13 -2.58 21.46
N THR A 46 -17.69 -1.89 20.40
CA THR A 46 -16.91 -2.50 19.30
C THR A 46 -15.63 -3.16 19.78
N CYS A 47 -14.98 -2.73 20.87
CA CYS A 47 -13.82 -3.47 21.40
C CYS A 47 -14.18 -4.79 22.09
N SER A 48 -15.40 -4.95 22.64
CA SER A 48 -15.93 -6.26 23.05
C SER A 48 -16.33 -7.05 21.82
N ARG A 49 -17.22 -6.50 20.99
CA ARG A 49 -17.76 -7.13 19.79
C ARG A 49 -16.67 -7.63 18.84
N LEU A 50 -15.55 -6.91 18.72
CA LEU A 50 -14.35 -7.33 17.99
C LEU A 50 -13.59 -8.49 18.66
N LYS A 51 -13.47 -8.51 20.00
CA LYS A 51 -12.89 -9.64 20.74
C LYS A 51 -13.76 -10.89 20.59
N ASP A 52 -15.07 -10.71 20.68
CA ASP A 52 -16.07 -11.75 20.51
C ASP A 52 -16.05 -12.29 19.07
N ARG A 53 -16.08 -11.42 18.05
CA ARG A 53 -16.01 -11.77 16.61
C ARG A 53 -14.65 -12.31 16.12
N LEU A 54 -13.53 -11.92 16.73
CA LEU A 54 -12.21 -12.51 16.43
C LEU A 54 -12.13 -13.99 16.83
N LEU A 55 -13.00 -14.44 17.75
CA LEU A 55 -13.13 -15.83 18.20
C LEU A 55 -14.46 -16.47 17.79
N HIS A 56 -15.35 -15.70 17.14
CA HIS A 56 -16.60 -16.18 16.59
C HIS A 56 -16.35 -16.93 15.29
N ARG A 57 -17.10 -18.01 15.12
CA ARG A 57 -17.22 -18.75 13.87
C ARG A 57 -18.68 -19.11 13.73
N THR A 58 -19.30 -18.70 12.63
CA THR A 58 -20.61 -19.22 12.25
C THR A 58 -20.53 -20.73 12.08
N THR A 59 -21.43 -21.47 12.73
CA THR A 59 -21.57 -22.91 12.48
C THR A 59 -22.10 -23.15 11.07
N GLU A 60 -21.79 -24.32 10.50
CA GLU A 60 -22.33 -24.74 9.20
C GLU A 60 -23.87 -24.65 9.18
N THR A 61 -24.55 -24.89 10.31
CA THR A 61 -26.00 -24.74 10.47
C THR A 61 -26.52 -23.30 10.31
N THR A 62 -25.77 -22.28 10.74
CA THR A 62 -26.22 -20.87 10.63
C THR A 62 -26.18 -20.40 9.17
N GLU A 63 -25.09 -20.72 8.45
CA GLU A 63 -24.98 -20.47 7.00
C GLU A 63 -26.02 -21.30 6.22
N LEU A 64 -26.16 -22.60 6.50
CA LEU A 64 -27.02 -23.50 5.71
C LEU A 64 -28.52 -23.34 5.97
N VAL A 65 -28.95 -22.77 7.11
CA VAL A 65 -30.37 -22.75 7.53
C VAL A 65 -30.90 -21.36 7.90
N HIS A 66 -30.16 -20.53 8.63
CA HIS A 66 -30.65 -19.21 9.06
C HIS A 66 -30.56 -18.18 7.92
N LEU A 67 -29.34 -17.88 7.45
CA LEU A 67 -29.12 -16.95 6.33
C LEU A 67 -29.83 -17.42 5.04
N ARG A 68 -30.03 -18.75 4.90
CA ARG A 68 -30.86 -19.34 3.84
C ARG A 68 -32.33 -18.86 3.92
N ARG A 69 -32.95 -18.85 5.10
CA ARG A 69 -34.36 -18.49 5.28
C ARG A 69 -34.62 -17.00 5.02
N GLU A 70 -33.71 -16.13 5.44
CA GLU A 70 -33.78 -14.68 5.19
C GLU A 70 -33.77 -14.34 3.69
N SER A 71 -33.17 -15.20 2.87
CA SER A 71 -33.10 -15.02 1.40
C SER A 71 -34.43 -15.23 0.66
N GLY A 72 -35.47 -15.71 1.35
CA GLY A 72 -36.85 -15.77 0.85
C GLY A 72 -37.22 -17.01 0.02
N HIS A 73 -36.40 -17.42 -0.94
CA HIS A 73 -36.64 -18.59 -1.82
C HIS A 73 -35.34 -19.33 -2.19
N ASP A 74 -35.39 -20.66 -2.25
CA ASP A 74 -34.30 -21.53 -2.73
C ASP A 74 -34.08 -21.41 -4.26
N MET A 75 -32.84 -21.66 -4.71
CA MET A 75 -32.49 -21.68 -6.13
C MET A 75 -32.73 -23.05 -6.79
N ASN A 76 -33.18 -23.04 -8.05
CA ASN A 76 -33.49 -24.27 -8.79
C ASN A 76 -32.22 -24.99 -9.28
N ARG A 77 -32.05 -26.26 -8.91
CA ARG A 77 -30.95 -27.11 -9.37
C ARG A 77 -31.13 -27.55 -10.83
N CYS A 78 -30.52 -26.83 -11.75
CA CYS A 78 -30.63 -27.06 -13.19
C CYS A 78 -29.31 -27.50 -13.85
N LEU A 79 -28.16 -27.06 -13.33
CA LEU A 79 -26.84 -27.22 -13.95
C LEU A 79 -26.28 -28.65 -13.81
N THR A 80 -25.50 -29.06 -14.79
CA THR A 80 -24.76 -30.32 -14.88
C THR A 80 -23.26 -30.08 -15.08
N TRP A 81 -22.44 -31.11 -14.93
CA TRP A 81 -20.98 -31.03 -15.16
C TRP A 81 -20.60 -30.42 -16.52
N TRP A 82 -21.38 -30.67 -17.57
CA TRP A 82 -21.16 -30.12 -18.91
C TRP A 82 -21.39 -28.60 -18.94
N ASP A 83 -22.47 -28.13 -18.32
CA ASP A 83 -22.76 -26.71 -18.18
C ASP A 83 -21.63 -26.02 -17.39
N LEU A 84 -21.15 -26.65 -16.31
CA LEU A 84 -20.06 -26.14 -15.47
C LEU A 84 -18.71 -26.04 -16.21
N ILE A 85 -18.38 -26.98 -17.09
CA ILE A 85 -17.16 -26.87 -17.94
C ILE A 85 -17.25 -25.66 -18.88
N TRP A 86 -18.38 -25.46 -19.57
CA TRP A 86 -18.53 -24.33 -20.50
C TRP A 86 -18.69 -22.98 -19.79
N LEU A 87 -19.28 -22.98 -18.59
CA LEU A 87 -19.43 -21.82 -17.73
C LEU A 87 -18.09 -21.40 -17.10
N SER A 88 -17.22 -22.35 -16.77
CA SER A 88 -15.80 -22.11 -16.45
C SER A 88 -15.04 -21.58 -17.66
N PHE A 89 -15.10 -22.28 -18.80
CA PHE A 89 -14.41 -21.87 -20.03
C PHE A 89 -14.78 -20.45 -20.46
N GLY A 90 -16.07 -20.08 -20.40
CA GLY A 90 -16.54 -18.72 -20.73
C GLY A 90 -16.20 -17.64 -19.72
N ALA A 91 -15.84 -17.99 -18.48
CA ALA A 91 -15.30 -17.05 -17.49
C ALA A 91 -13.81 -16.81 -17.71
N VAL A 92 -13.08 -17.90 -17.96
CA VAL A 92 -11.61 -17.96 -17.96
C VAL A 92 -11.01 -17.57 -19.33
N VAL A 93 -11.62 -18.01 -20.43
CA VAL A 93 -11.15 -17.77 -21.81
C VAL A 93 -11.73 -16.48 -22.36
N GLY A 94 -10.95 -15.41 -22.25
CA GLY A 94 -11.28 -14.10 -22.80
C GLY A 94 -10.04 -13.22 -22.97
N THR A 95 -10.12 -11.99 -22.47
CA THR A 95 -9.07 -10.96 -22.48
C THR A 95 -7.67 -11.48 -22.23
N SER A 96 -7.55 -12.33 -21.22
CA SER A 96 -6.30 -12.79 -20.67
C SER A 96 -5.42 -13.50 -21.72
N VAL A 97 -5.89 -14.58 -22.36
CA VAL A 97 -5.11 -15.28 -23.39
C VAL A 97 -4.95 -14.47 -24.68
N PHE A 98 -5.93 -13.64 -25.06
CA PHE A 98 -5.82 -12.90 -26.33
C PHE A 98 -4.88 -11.69 -26.25
N THR A 99 -4.71 -11.08 -25.07
CA THR A 99 -3.86 -9.88 -24.91
C THR A 99 -2.62 -10.10 -24.06
N ILE A 100 -2.75 -10.72 -22.87
CA ILE A 100 -1.62 -10.87 -21.94
C ILE A 100 -0.55 -11.80 -22.53
N THR A 101 -0.92 -12.86 -23.27
CA THR A 101 0.05 -13.72 -23.97
C THR A 101 1.00 -12.94 -24.88
N GLY A 102 0.52 -11.90 -25.57
CA GLY A 102 1.36 -11.08 -26.45
C GLY A 102 2.28 -10.12 -25.68
N GLN A 103 1.73 -9.44 -24.68
CA GLN A 103 2.51 -8.57 -23.79
C GLN A 103 3.64 -9.36 -23.10
N GLU A 104 3.32 -10.51 -22.50
CA GLU A 104 4.26 -11.31 -21.71
C GLU A 104 5.26 -12.09 -22.58
N ALA A 105 4.87 -12.52 -23.79
CA ALA A 105 5.82 -13.06 -24.76
C ALA A 105 6.80 -11.98 -25.26
N HIS A 106 6.33 -10.75 -25.53
CA HIS A 106 7.20 -9.67 -25.98
C HIS A 106 8.13 -9.18 -24.85
N ASP A 107 7.60 -8.89 -23.66
CA ASP A 107 8.31 -8.14 -22.62
C ASP A 107 9.06 -9.02 -21.58
N HIS A 108 8.58 -10.23 -21.27
CA HIS A 108 9.13 -11.04 -20.17
C HIS A 108 9.66 -12.42 -20.61
N ALA A 109 8.85 -13.31 -21.18
CA ALA A 109 9.23 -14.71 -21.36
C ALA A 109 9.84 -15.05 -22.73
N GLY A 110 9.55 -14.29 -23.78
CA GLY A 110 9.90 -14.69 -25.15
C GLY A 110 9.24 -16.02 -25.56
N PRO A 111 9.93 -16.86 -26.35
CA PRO A 111 9.48 -18.22 -26.69
C PRO A 111 9.17 -19.12 -25.47
N ALA A 112 9.79 -18.88 -24.32
CA ALA A 112 9.52 -19.59 -23.08
C ALA A 112 8.18 -19.21 -22.40
N ILE A 113 7.32 -18.42 -23.05
CA ILE A 113 5.93 -18.17 -22.60
C ILE A 113 5.12 -19.47 -22.42
N VAL A 114 5.49 -20.54 -23.15
CA VAL A 114 4.89 -21.89 -23.01
C VAL A 114 5.14 -22.48 -21.62
N LEU A 115 6.37 -22.37 -21.11
CA LEU A 115 6.72 -22.81 -19.75
C LEU A 115 6.01 -21.96 -18.70
N SER A 116 5.87 -20.66 -18.98
CA SER A 116 5.16 -19.71 -18.11
C SER A 116 3.70 -20.14 -17.89
N TYR A 117 2.99 -20.50 -18.97
CA TYR A 117 1.64 -21.06 -18.90
C TYR A 117 1.60 -22.43 -18.20
N ALA A 118 2.56 -23.32 -18.46
CA ALA A 118 2.60 -24.63 -17.81
C ALA A 118 2.75 -24.53 -16.27
N ILE A 119 3.65 -23.68 -15.78
CA ILE A 119 3.86 -23.41 -14.35
C ILE A 119 2.59 -22.81 -13.72
N SER A 120 1.99 -21.84 -14.42
CA SER A 120 0.76 -21.18 -13.98
C SER A 120 -0.42 -22.17 -13.86
N GLY A 121 -0.68 -22.95 -14.90
CA GLY A 121 -1.75 -23.95 -14.92
C GLY A 121 -1.57 -25.06 -13.88
N PHE A 122 -0.33 -25.45 -13.59
CA PHE A 122 -0.03 -26.37 -12.49
C PHE A 122 -0.40 -25.76 -11.12
N SER A 123 -0.03 -24.50 -10.86
CA SER A 123 -0.41 -23.81 -9.61
C SER A 123 -1.93 -23.59 -9.49
N ALA A 124 -2.61 -23.35 -10.61
CA ALA A 124 -4.07 -23.30 -10.68
C ALA A 124 -4.70 -24.67 -10.38
N MET A 125 -4.12 -25.78 -10.87
CA MET A 125 -4.59 -27.13 -10.57
C MET A 125 -4.49 -27.49 -9.08
N LEU A 126 -3.37 -27.18 -8.43
CA LEU A 126 -3.18 -27.36 -6.98
C LEU A 126 -4.21 -26.57 -6.15
N SER A 127 -4.62 -25.41 -6.65
CA SER A 127 -5.65 -24.56 -6.04
C SER A 127 -7.06 -25.11 -6.28
N VAL A 128 -7.36 -25.55 -7.51
CA VAL A 128 -8.60 -26.21 -7.93
C VAL A 128 -8.89 -27.44 -7.07
N PHE A 129 -7.90 -28.28 -6.78
CA PHE A 129 -8.11 -29.43 -5.89
C PHE A 129 -8.56 -29.00 -4.49
N CYS A 130 -7.97 -27.94 -3.92
CA CYS A 130 -8.37 -27.43 -2.61
C CYS A 130 -9.80 -26.84 -2.62
N TYR A 131 -10.18 -26.14 -3.69
CA TYR A 131 -11.57 -25.66 -3.89
C TYR A 131 -12.58 -26.80 -4.03
N THR A 132 -12.19 -27.90 -4.67
CA THR A 132 -13.10 -29.01 -4.98
C THR A 132 -13.58 -29.73 -3.72
N GLU A 133 -12.72 -29.89 -2.71
CA GLU A 133 -13.10 -30.47 -1.40
C GLU A 133 -14.15 -29.58 -0.72
N PHE A 134 -13.91 -28.27 -0.66
CA PHE A 134 -14.85 -27.32 -0.06
C PHE A 134 -16.20 -27.26 -0.80
N ALA A 135 -16.20 -27.23 -2.13
CA ALA A 135 -17.43 -27.11 -2.91
C ALA A 135 -18.28 -28.39 -2.92
N VAL A 136 -17.66 -29.56 -2.66
CA VAL A 136 -18.37 -30.84 -2.47
C VAL A 136 -18.91 -30.99 -1.06
N GLU A 137 -18.13 -30.64 -0.02
CA GLU A 137 -18.58 -30.77 1.37
C GLU A 137 -19.53 -29.65 1.82
N ILE A 138 -19.37 -28.44 1.29
CA ILE A 138 -20.14 -27.24 1.64
C ILE A 138 -20.74 -26.63 0.36
N PRO A 139 -21.82 -27.21 -0.22
CA PRO A 139 -22.39 -26.77 -1.48
C PRO A 139 -23.25 -25.51 -1.32
N ILE A 140 -22.59 -24.35 -1.12
CA ILE A 140 -23.18 -23.03 -0.91
C ILE A 140 -22.67 -21.99 -1.92
N ALA A 141 -23.54 -21.09 -2.35
CA ALA A 141 -23.28 -20.11 -3.41
C ALA A 141 -22.38 -18.93 -2.98
N GLY A 142 -22.01 -18.84 -1.71
CA GLY A 142 -21.01 -17.89 -1.21
C GLY A 142 -19.57 -18.22 -1.61
N GLY A 143 -19.30 -19.47 -2.03
CA GLY A 143 -17.98 -19.91 -2.48
C GLY A 143 -16.88 -19.65 -1.44
N SER A 144 -15.72 -19.16 -1.92
CA SER A 144 -14.53 -18.89 -1.12
C SER A 144 -14.75 -17.97 0.08
N PHE A 145 -15.69 -17.02 0.03
CA PHE A 145 -16.05 -16.20 1.18
C PHE A 145 -16.57 -17.05 2.34
N SER A 146 -17.61 -17.86 2.12
CA SER A 146 -18.23 -18.67 3.16
C SER A 146 -17.35 -19.84 3.61
N TYR A 147 -16.55 -20.44 2.72
CA TYR A 147 -15.58 -21.48 3.12
C TYR A 147 -14.58 -20.94 4.15
N LEU A 148 -14.07 -19.72 3.93
CA LEU A 148 -13.15 -19.05 4.84
C LEU A 148 -13.85 -18.55 6.11
N ARG A 149 -15.16 -18.28 6.07
CA ARG A 149 -16.00 -17.97 7.25
C ARG A 149 -16.14 -19.13 8.20
N ILE A 150 -16.46 -20.31 7.67
CA ILE A 150 -16.64 -21.53 8.45
C ILE A 150 -15.31 -22.00 9.05
N GLU A 151 -14.23 -22.07 8.26
CA GLU A 151 -12.97 -22.67 8.71
C GLU A 151 -11.98 -21.71 9.36
N LEU A 152 -12.00 -20.41 9.03
CA LEU A 152 -11.04 -19.42 9.55
C LEU A 152 -11.70 -18.23 10.26
N GLY A 153 -13.03 -18.15 10.29
CA GLY A 153 -13.81 -17.16 11.05
C GLY A 153 -14.12 -15.86 10.29
N ASP A 154 -15.03 -15.06 10.85
CA ASP A 154 -15.58 -13.85 10.23
C ASP A 154 -14.51 -12.84 9.78
N PHE A 155 -13.42 -12.72 10.53
CA PHE A 155 -12.31 -11.82 10.20
C PHE A 155 -11.59 -12.22 8.90
N ILE A 156 -11.30 -13.51 8.71
CA ILE A 156 -10.62 -14.00 7.50
C ILE A 156 -11.59 -14.03 6.32
N ALA A 157 -12.84 -14.43 6.55
CA ALA A 157 -13.92 -14.27 5.56
C ALA A 157 -14.03 -12.83 5.08
N PHE A 158 -14.01 -11.85 5.98
CA PHE A 158 -14.03 -10.46 5.56
C PHE A 158 -12.79 -10.08 4.73
N THR A 159 -11.59 -10.55 5.10
CA THR A 159 -10.39 -10.28 4.27
C THR A 159 -10.54 -10.86 2.85
N ALA A 160 -11.19 -12.03 2.71
CA ALA A 160 -11.50 -12.62 1.42
C ALA A 160 -12.61 -11.88 0.67
N ALA A 161 -13.70 -11.46 1.32
CA ALA A 161 -14.72 -10.58 0.76
C ALA A 161 -14.09 -9.28 0.20
N GLY A 162 -13.12 -8.72 0.92
CA GLY A 162 -12.34 -7.56 0.47
C GLY A 162 -11.52 -7.82 -0.80
N ASN A 163 -11.03 -9.05 -0.99
CA ASN A 163 -10.30 -9.44 -2.19
C ASN A 163 -11.25 -9.80 -3.35
N LEU A 164 -12.34 -10.52 -3.10
CA LEU A 164 -13.31 -10.95 -4.12
C LEU A 164 -14.03 -9.75 -4.76
N ILE A 165 -14.37 -8.71 -3.98
CA ILE A 165 -14.98 -7.49 -4.53
C ILE A 165 -13.94 -6.62 -5.26
N LEU A 166 -12.67 -6.70 -4.89
CA LEU A 166 -11.56 -6.11 -5.64
C LEU A 166 -11.38 -6.80 -7.00
N GLU A 167 -11.22 -8.12 -6.95
CA GLU A 167 -11.06 -9.02 -8.09
C GLU A 167 -12.23 -8.86 -9.06
N ALA A 168 -13.45 -8.67 -8.54
CA ALA A 168 -14.59 -8.29 -9.33
C ALA A 168 -14.37 -7.01 -10.15
N ILE A 169 -14.20 -5.89 -9.46
CA ILE A 169 -14.11 -4.56 -10.06
C ILE A 169 -12.95 -4.46 -11.06
N ILE A 170 -11.80 -5.06 -10.74
CA ILE A 170 -10.62 -5.02 -11.60
C ILE A 170 -10.65 -6.07 -12.72
N GLY A 171 -11.28 -7.23 -12.49
CA GLY A 171 -11.54 -8.22 -13.53
C GLY A 171 -12.42 -7.65 -14.64
N THR A 172 -13.59 -7.12 -14.30
CA THR A 172 -14.45 -6.39 -15.26
C THR A 172 -13.66 -5.28 -15.95
N ALA A 173 -12.83 -4.53 -15.20
CA ALA A 173 -12.14 -3.39 -15.75
C ALA A 173 -11.03 -3.75 -16.76
N ALA A 174 -10.25 -4.79 -16.47
CA ALA A 174 -9.21 -5.31 -17.35
C ALA A 174 -9.80 -5.87 -18.63
N VAL A 175 -10.92 -6.60 -18.51
CA VAL A 175 -11.55 -7.23 -19.68
C VAL A 175 -12.08 -6.17 -20.65
N GLY A 176 -12.67 -5.07 -20.15
CA GLY A 176 -13.06 -3.93 -20.98
C GLY A 176 -11.90 -3.25 -21.72
N ARG A 177 -10.72 -3.11 -21.07
CA ARG A 177 -9.52 -2.52 -21.72
C ARG A 177 -9.06 -3.31 -22.94
N SER A 178 -8.98 -4.64 -22.83
CA SER A 178 -8.57 -5.49 -23.96
C SER A 178 -9.62 -5.53 -25.07
N TRP A 179 -10.91 -5.46 -24.73
CA TRP A 179 -11.99 -5.36 -25.72
C TRP A 179 -11.77 -4.14 -26.61
N SER A 180 -11.46 -2.98 -26.01
CA SER A 180 -11.17 -1.76 -26.77
C SER A 180 -9.88 -1.86 -27.61
N SER A 181 -8.80 -2.45 -27.07
CA SER A 181 -7.56 -2.73 -27.85
C SER A 181 -7.83 -3.56 -29.11
N TYR A 182 -8.61 -4.64 -28.99
CA TYR A 182 -8.96 -5.52 -30.10
C TYR A 182 -9.95 -4.89 -31.08
N PHE A 183 -10.83 -4.00 -30.61
CA PHE A 183 -11.75 -3.28 -31.49
C PHE A 183 -11.02 -2.19 -32.30
N ALA A 184 -10.05 -1.49 -31.70
CA ALA A 184 -9.16 -0.59 -32.42
C ALA A 184 -8.33 -1.33 -33.50
N SER A 185 -7.84 -2.54 -33.19
CA SER A 185 -7.08 -3.36 -34.16
C SER A 185 -7.91 -3.89 -35.34
N LEU A 186 -9.24 -3.89 -35.27
CA LEU A 186 -10.10 -4.19 -36.41
C LEU A 186 -10.27 -2.98 -37.34
N LEU A 187 -10.21 -1.76 -36.80
CA LEU A 187 -10.38 -0.53 -37.58
C LEU A 187 -9.08 -0.03 -38.22
N THR A 188 -7.94 -0.19 -37.53
CA THR A 188 -6.63 0.20 -38.03
C THR A 188 -5.56 -0.84 -37.65
N ASN A 189 -4.27 -0.54 -37.85
CA ASN A 189 -3.16 -1.31 -37.26
C ASN A 189 -2.67 -0.71 -35.93
N ASP A 190 -3.21 0.43 -35.48
CA ASP A 190 -2.92 1.03 -34.19
C ASP A 190 -3.98 0.59 -33.15
N THR A 191 -3.50 -0.04 -32.07
CA THR A 191 -4.35 -0.52 -30.97
C THR A 191 -4.77 0.57 -29.99
N ASP A 192 -4.21 1.79 -30.13
CA ASP A 192 -4.60 2.97 -29.36
C ASP A 192 -5.52 3.94 -30.12
N TYR A 193 -5.87 3.68 -31.39
CA TYR A 193 -6.61 4.61 -32.25
C TYR A 193 -7.92 5.17 -31.64
N LEU A 194 -8.61 4.38 -30.81
CA LEU A 194 -9.88 4.76 -30.17
C LEU A 194 -9.73 5.44 -28.79
N ARG A 195 -8.48 5.69 -28.35
CA ARG A 195 -8.17 6.22 -27.01
C ARG A 195 -7.84 7.69 -27.05
N ILE A 196 -8.40 8.44 -26.10
CA ILE A 196 -8.07 9.85 -25.90
C ILE A 196 -6.74 9.90 -25.15
N ARG A 197 -5.65 10.19 -25.86
CA ARG A 197 -4.31 10.26 -25.25
C ARG A 197 -4.10 11.57 -24.49
N VAL A 198 -4.33 11.52 -23.18
CA VAL A 198 -4.05 12.59 -22.23
C VAL A 198 -2.58 12.51 -21.81
N ASN A 199 -1.71 13.08 -22.66
CA ASN A 199 -0.24 13.09 -22.52
C ASN A 199 0.30 13.61 -21.17
N PHE A 200 -0.55 14.25 -20.35
CA PHE A 200 -0.22 14.72 -19.01
C PHE A 200 -0.20 13.60 -17.95
N LEU A 201 -0.96 12.52 -18.13
CA LEU A 201 -1.06 11.44 -17.15
C LEU A 201 0.07 10.39 -17.31
N PRO A 202 0.39 9.62 -16.25
CA PRO A 202 1.48 8.65 -16.31
C PRO A 202 1.15 7.46 -17.21
N LYS A 203 2.18 6.85 -17.83
CA LYS A 203 2.02 5.65 -18.65
C LYS A 203 1.21 4.57 -17.93
N GLY A 204 0.09 4.17 -18.53
CA GLY A 204 -0.90 3.29 -17.93
C GLY A 204 -2.16 4.02 -17.40
N PHE A 205 -2.17 5.35 -17.41
CA PHE A 205 -3.32 6.24 -17.17
C PHE A 205 -3.41 7.40 -18.18
N ASP A 206 -2.39 7.55 -19.02
CA ASP A 206 -2.25 8.44 -20.19
C ASP A 206 -3.28 8.20 -21.29
N LEU A 207 -3.71 6.95 -21.46
CA LEU A 207 -4.66 6.55 -22.48
C LEU A 207 -6.06 6.43 -21.87
N TRP A 208 -6.94 7.41 -22.10
CA TRP A 208 -8.33 7.34 -21.66
C TRP A 208 -9.18 6.55 -22.67
N ASP A 209 -10.01 5.64 -22.15
CA ASP A 209 -10.69 4.62 -22.96
C ASP A 209 -12.23 4.74 -22.89
N PRO A 210 -12.84 5.68 -23.65
CA PRO A 210 -14.30 5.89 -23.65
C PRO A 210 -15.07 4.69 -24.19
N VAL A 211 -14.47 3.93 -25.12
CA VAL A 211 -15.07 2.72 -25.69
C VAL A 211 -15.16 1.63 -24.63
N ALA A 212 -14.07 1.38 -23.90
CA ALA A 212 -14.08 0.39 -22.82
C ALA A 212 -15.03 0.78 -21.66
N PHE A 213 -15.16 2.08 -21.35
CA PHE A 213 -16.18 2.59 -20.41
C PHE A 213 -17.60 2.25 -20.89
N PHE A 214 -17.94 2.59 -22.13
CA PHE A 214 -19.27 2.37 -22.69
C PHE A 214 -19.63 0.88 -22.78
N VAL A 215 -18.67 0.03 -23.16
CA VAL A 215 -18.85 -1.42 -23.25
C VAL A 215 -19.17 -2.02 -21.87
N ILE A 216 -18.46 -1.65 -20.81
CA ILE A 216 -18.77 -2.16 -19.45
C ILE A 216 -20.18 -1.73 -19.00
N VAL A 217 -20.57 -0.47 -19.26
CA VAL A 217 -21.92 0.03 -18.95
C VAL A 217 -23.00 -0.74 -19.74
N LEU A 218 -22.79 -0.94 -21.04
CA LEU A 218 -23.72 -1.65 -21.92
C LEU A 218 -23.85 -3.13 -21.54
N THR A 219 -22.74 -3.84 -21.37
CA THR A 219 -22.71 -5.26 -21.02
C THR A 219 -23.34 -5.53 -19.65
N ASN A 220 -23.16 -4.64 -18.68
CA ASN A 220 -23.79 -4.81 -17.37
C ASN A 220 -25.25 -4.36 -17.33
N ALA A 221 -25.68 -3.40 -18.16
CA ALA A 221 -27.10 -3.13 -18.38
C ALA A 221 -27.84 -4.36 -18.97
N ILE A 222 -27.18 -5.09 -19.88
CA ILE A 222 -27.67 -6.38 -20.40
C ILE A 222 -27.71 -7.44 -19.27
N ALA A 223 -26.67 -7.52 -18.42
CA ALA A 223 -26.65 -8.45 -17.28
C ALA A 223 -27.77 -8.18 -16.24
N ILE A 224 -28.05 -6.90 -15.94
CA ILE A 224 -29.15 -6.47 -15.07
C ILE A 224 -30.52 -6.92 -15.62
N SER A 225 -30.66 -6.97 -16.95
CA SER A 225 -31.92 -7.25 -17.65
C SER A 225 -32.42 -8.70 -17.56
N GLY A 226 -31.61 -9.65 -17.07
CA GLY A 226 -32.10 -10.97 -16.62
C GLY A 226 -31.23 -12.16 -17.00
N THR A 227 -30.88 -12.99 -16.00
CA THR A 227 -29.91 -14.10 -16.11
C THR A 227 -30.36 -15.26 -17.00
N LYS A 228 -31.67 -15.51 -17.12
CA LYS A 228 -32.22 -16.73 -17.74
C LYS A 228 -32.05 -16.80 -19.27
N ARG A 229 -31.68 -15.69 -19.93
CA ARG A 229 -31.36 -15.66 -21.37
C ARG A 229 -29.85 -15.62 -21.66
N THR A 230 -29.01 -15.19 -20.71
CA THR A 230 -27.57 -15.03 -20.94
C THR A 230 -26.81 -16.36 -20.92
N SER A 231 -27.22 -17.33 -20.10
CA SER A 231 -26.54 -18.64 -19.98
C SER A 231 -26.54 -19.46 -21.29
N VAL A 232 -27.66 -19.48 -22.02
CA VAL A 232 -27.77 -20.20 -23.30
C VAL A 232 -26.95 -19.52 -24.41
N LEU A 233 -26.91 -18.19 -24.43
CA LEU A 233 -26.06 -17.44 -25.37
C LEU A 233 -24.56 -17.62 -25.06
N ASN A 234 -24.20 -17.80 -23.79
CA ASN A 234 -22.81 -17.92 -23.35
C ASN A 234 -22.11 -19.16 -23.93
N TRP A 235 -22.68 -20.36 -23.82
CA TRP A 235 -22.00 -21.58 -24.29
C TRP A 235 -21.83 -21.61 -25.83
N ILE A 236 -22.78 -21.03 -26.58
CA ILE A 236 -22.68 -20.80 -28.03
C ILE A 236 -21.60 -19.73 -28.34
N GLY A 237 -21.38 -18.77 -27.43
CA GLY A 237 -20.21 -17.89 -27.43
C GLY A 237 -18.90 -18.66 -27.28
N CYS A 238 -18.84 -19.54 -26.30
CA CYS A 238 -17.66 -20.32 -25.93
C CYS A 238 -17.20 -21.29 -27.01
N ILE A 239 -18.12 -22.09 -27.59
CA ILE A 239 -17.77 -23.06 -28.65
C ILE A 239 -17.16 -22.35 -29.88
N LEU A 240 -17.76 -21.23 -30.31
CA LEU A 240 -17.24 -20.45 -31.44
C LEU A 240 -15.88 -19.82 -31.11
N SER A 241 -15.64 -19.47 -29.84
CA SER A 241 -14.34 -18.99 -29.36
C SER A 241 -13.28 -20.09 -29.38
N LEU A 242 -13.63 -21.31 -28.94
CA LEU A 242 -12.75 -22.49 -29.00
C LEU A 242 -12.38 -22.85 -30.44
N MET A 243 -13.33 -22.81 -31.39
CA MET A 243 -13.06 -23.10 -32.80
C MET A 243 -12.00 -22.16 -33.40
N VAL A 244 -12.08 -20.86 -33.12
CA VAL A 244 -11.07 -19.90 -33.62
C VAL A 244 -9.75 -20.01 -32.87
N ILE A 245 -9.75 -20.38 -31.58
CA ILE A 245 -8.53 -20.70 -30.84
C ILE A 245 -7.81 -21.92 -31.44
N VAL A 246 -8.53 -22.99 -31.79
CA VAL A 246 -7.95 -24.15 -32.48
C VAL A 246 -7.40 -23.75 -33.86
N PHE A 247 -8.10 -22.91 -34.61
CA PHE A 247 -7.60 -22.35 -35.87
C PHE A 247 -6.30 -21.54 -35.68
N ILE A 248 -6.20 -20.69 -34.65
CA ILE A 248 -4.98 -19.94 -34.30
C ILE A 248 -3.82 -20.89 -33.98
N ILE A 249 -4.08 -21.96 -33.23
CA ILE A 249 -3.06 -22.97 -32.88
C ILE A 249 -2.56 -23.67 -34.15
N VAL A 250 -3.46 -24.20 -34.98
CA VAL A 250 -3.11 -24.93 -36.21
C VAL A 250 -2.37 -24.02 -37.20
N MET A 251 -2.90 -22.83 -37.51
CA MET A 251 -2.27 -21.91 -38.44
C MET A 251 -0.93 -21.39 -37.92
N GLY A 252 -0.75 -21.24 -36.61
CA GLY A 252 0.54 -20.84 -36.04
C GLY A 252 1.60 -21.93 -36.01
N ILE A 253 1.21 -23.20 -36.04
CA ILE A 253 2.12 -24.33 -36.21
C ILE A 253 2.45 -24.55 -37.69
N VAL A 254 1.50 -24.31 -38.60
CA VAL A 254 1.69 -24.53 -40.05
C VAL A 254 2.39 -23.36 -40.75
N CYS A 255 2.18 -22.11 -40.30
CA CYS A 255 2.77 -20.91 -40.91
C CYS A 255 3.85 -20.24 -40.04
N GLY A 256 4.19 -20.82 -38.89
CA GLY A 256 5.27 -20.34 -38.01
C GLY A 256 6.64 -20.88 -38.42
N ASP A 257 7.69 -20.12 -38.13
CA ASP A 257 9.08 -20.54 -38.30
C ASP A 257 9.69 -20.90 -36.94
N VAL A 258 10.33 -22.07 -36.88
CA VAL A 258 11.08 -22.57 -35.71
C VAL A 258 12.28 -21.66 -35.40
N SER A 259 12.82 -20.91 -36.38
CA SER A 259 13.91 -19.96 -36.17
C SER A 259 13.55 -18.84 -35.18
N ASN A 260 12.26 -18.44 -35.11
CA ASN A 260 11.75 -17.42 -34.19
C ASN A 260 11.86 -17.83 -32.71
N LEU A 261 12.01 -19.14 -32.43
CA LEU A 261 12.19 -19.67 -31.08
C LEU A 261 13.61 -19.45 -30.53
N ASN A 262 14.54 -18.88 -31.29
CA ASN A 262 15.92 -18.60 -30.85
C ASN A 262 16.17 -17.09 -30.64
N PRO A 263 16.71 -16.66 -29.47
CA PRO A 263 16.99 -17.45 -28.27
C PRO A 263 15.69 -17.78 -27.49
N TYR A 264 15.60 -19.00 -26.95
CA TYR A 264 14.37 -19.46 -26.28
C TYR A 264 14.08 -18.78 -24.93
N PHE A 265 15.15 -18.47 -24.18
CA PHE A 265 15.11 -17.74 -22.90
C PHE A 265 15.78 -16.35 -23.05
N PRO A 266 15.20 -15.38 -23.77
CA PRO A 266 15.87 -14.10 -24.04
C PRO A 266 16.17 -13.31 -22.76
N ASN A 267 15.28 -13.38 -21.77
CA ASN A 267 15.43 -12.75 -20.45
C ASN A 267 15.80 -13.78 -19.34
N GLY A 268 16.27 -14.97 -19.73
CA GLY A 268 16.60 -16.06 -18.81
C GLY A 268 15.39 -16.64 -18.07
N GLU A 269 15.66 -17.48 -17.07
CA GLU A 269 14.65 -18.19 -16.26
C GLU A 269 13.73 -17.23 -15.48
N LYS A 270 14.21 -16.05 -15.09
CA LYS A 270 13.42 -15.10 -14.28
C LYS A 270 12.24 -14.51 -15.06
N GLY A 271 12.44 -14.15 -16.32
CA GLY A 271 11.35 -13.68 -17.19
C GLY A 271 10.23 -14.71 -17.39
N VAL A 272 10.54 -16.01 -17.25
CA VAL A 272 9.54 -17.10 -17.32
C VAL A 272 8.69 -17.16 -16.05
N PHE A 273 9.28 -16.99 -14.86
CA PHE A 273 8.52 -16.98 -13.61
C PHE A 273 7.75 -15.67 -13.38
N GLU A 274 8.31 -14.54 -13.82
CA GLU A 274 7.62 -13.24 -13.85
C GLU A 274 6.38 -13.31 -14.75
N ALA A 275 6.54 -13.80 -15.99
CA ALA A 275 5.43 -14.03 -16.90
C ALA A 275 4.42 -15.07 -16.35
N ALA A 276 4.89 -16.19 -15.78
CA ALA A 276 4.03 -17.25 -15.23
C ALA A 276 3.01 -16.69 -14.23
N ALA A 277 3.43 -15.75 -13.39
CA ALA A 277 2.59 -15.16 -12.38
C ALA A 277 1.69 -14.02 -12.91
N ILE A 278 2.07 -13.35 -14.01
CA ILE A 278 1.17 -12.42 -14.71
C ILE A 278 0.11 -13.19 -15.52
N VAL A 279 0.49 -14.21 -16.29
CA VAL A 279 -0.46 -15.08 -17.02
C VAL A 279 -1.32 -15.95 -16.10
N TYR A 280 -1.07 -15.95 -14.79
CA TYR A 280 -1.99 -16.51 -13.80
C TYR A 280 -3.39 -15.89 -13.87
N MET A 281 -3.49 -14.61 -14.25
CA MET A 281 -4.76 -13.96 -14.59
C MET A 281 -5.56 -14.76 -15.62
N SER A 282 -4.91 -15.46 -16.54
CA SER A 282 -5.58 -16.26 -17.57
C SER A 282 -6.36 -17.45 -17.03
N TYR A 283 -6.12 -17.90 -15.80
CA TYR A 283 -6.74 -19.08 -15.21
C TYR A 283 -7.91 -18.77 -14.25
N VAL A 284 -8.16 -17.50 -13.95
CA VAL A 284 -9.19 -17.07 -12.98
C VAL A 284 -10.59 -17.15 -13.58
N GLY A 285 -11.59 -17.54 -12.79
CA GLY A 285 -12.97 -17.75 -13.22
C GLY A 285 -13.48 -19.17 -12.99
N PHE A 286 -12.59 -20.15 -12.72
CA PHE A 286 -13.01 -21.51 -12.32
C PHE A 286 -13.74 -21.52 -10.98
N ASP A 287 -13.38 -20.60 -10.08
CA ASP A 287 -13.93 -20.41 -8.74
C ASP A 287 -15.44 -20.10 -8.79
N MET A 288 -15.91 -19.52 -9.89
CA MET A 288 -17.34 -19.30 -10.12
C MET A 288 -18.11 -20.63 -10.26
N VAL A 289 -17.49 -21.73 -10.70
CA VAL A 289 -18.12 -23.08 -10.67
C VAL A 289 -18.49 -23.48 -9.25
N ALA A 290 -17.66 -23.16 -8.26
CA ALA A 290 -17.97 -23.42 -6.85
C ALA A 290 -19.16 -22.58 -6.36
N THR A 291 -19.34 -21.34 -6.85
CA THR A 291 -20.53 -20.53 -6.54
C THR A 291 -21.82 -21.07 -7.16
N MET A 292 -21.74 -21.91 -8.20
CA MET A 292 -22.89 -22.58 -8.81
C MET A 292 -23.34 -23.85 -8.05
N ALA A 293 -22.75 -24.17 -6.89
CA ALA A 293 -23.05 -25.41 -6.17
C ALA A 293 -24.53 -25.57 -5.79
N GLU A 294 -25.21 -24.48 -5.42
CA GLU A 294 -26.65 -24.49 -5.11
C GLU A 294 -27.54 -24.69 -6.36
N GLU A 295 -27.06 -24.29 -7.54
CA GLU A 295 -27.75 -24.43 -8.84
C GLU A 295 -27.41 -25.76 -9.54
N THR A 296 -26.51 -26.57 -8.97
CA THR A 296 -26.02 -27.83 -9.56
C THR A 296 -26.84 -29.04 -9.11
N LYS A 297 -27.16 -29.95 -10.04
CA LYS A 297 -27.98 -31.16 -9.77
C LYS A 297 -27.30 -32.16 -8.84
N GLN A 298 -26.03 -32.49 -9.09
CA GLN A 298 -25.24 -33.43 -8.27
C GLN A 298 -23.88 -32.81 -7.88
N PRO A 299 -23.84 -31.89 -6.90
CA PRO A 299 -22.63 -31.17 -6.50
C PRO A 299 -21.42 -32.08 -6.27
N SER A 300 -21.64 -33.21 -5.61
CA SER A 300 -20.63 -34.23 -5.27
C SER A 300 -19.88 -34.85 -6.45
N ARG A 301 -20.45 -34.86 -7.64
CA ARG A 301 -19.85 -35.44 -8.86
C ARG A 301 -19.56 -34.36 -9.90
N ASP A 302 -20.51 -33.46 -10.10
CA ASP A 302 -20.50 -32.55 -11.23
C ASP A 302 -19.53 -31.36 -11.02
N ILE A 303 -19.31 -30.94 -9.77
CA ILE A 303 -18.35 -29.86 -9.45
C ILE A 303 -16.90 -30.33 -9.63
N PRO A 304 -16.44 -31.49 -9.11
CA PRO A 304 -15.10 -32.01 -9.40
C PRO A 304 -14.79 -32.13 -10.89
N ILE A 305 -15.72 -32.65 -11.69
CA ILE A 305 -15.57 -32.78 -13.14
C ILE A 305 -15.51 -31.40 -13.81
N GLY A 306 -16.40 -30.48 -13.41
CA GLY A 306 -16.42 -29.09 -13.91
C GLY A 306 -15.11 -28.34 -13.65
N LEU A 307 -14.63 -28.38 -12.41
CA LEU A 307 -13.42 -27.70 -11.95
C LEU A 307 -12.14 -28.28 -12.58
N VAL A 308 -11.85 -29.56 -12.33
CA VAL A 308 -10.60 -30.20 -12.75
C VAL A 308 -10.55 -30.36 -14.27
N GLY A 309 -11.68 -30.71 -14.90
CA GLY A 309 -11.77 -30.89 -16.35
C GLY A 309 -11.54 -29.60 -17.13
N SER A 310 -12.21 -28.51 -16.75
CA SER A 310 -12.02 -27.22 -17.42
C SER A 310 -10.59 -26.69 -17.24
N MET A 311 -10.04 -26.73 -16.02
CA MET A 311 -8.67 -26.28 -15.74
C MET A 311 -7.61 -27.05 -16.56
N SER A 312 -7.78 -28.37 -16.70
CA SER A 312 -6.87 -29.22 -17.47
C SER A 312 -6.89 -28.84 -18.96
N MET A 313 -8.09 -28.71 -19.53
CA MET A 313 -8.29 -28.35 -20.93
C MET A 313 -7.74 -26.96 -21.26
N ILE A 314 -8.02 -25.98 -20.40
CA ILE A 314 -7.57 -24.59 -20.56
C ILE A 314 -6.04 -24.49 -20.49
N THR A 315 -5.40 -25.25 -19.59
CA THR A 315 -3.93 -25.29 -19.47
C THR A 315 -3.26 -25.75 -20.77
N VAL A 316 -3.74 -26.84 -21.37
CA VAL A 316 -3.20 -27.36 -22.65
C VAL A 316 -3.39 -26.33 -23.77
N ILE A 317 -4.57 -25.72 -23.87
CA ILE A 317 -4.89 -24.72 -24.90
C ILE A 317 -3.96 -23.50 -24.82
N TYR A 318 -3.70 -22.96 -23.63
CA TYR A 318 -2.87 -21.76 -23.49
C TYR A 318 -1.39 -22.00 -23.80
N CYS A 319 -0.83 -23.15 -23.38
CA CYS A 319 0.51 -23.55 -23.77
C CYS A 319 0.67 -23.62 -25.30
N LEU A 320 -0.33 -24.18 -26.00
CA LEU A 320 -0.35 -24.25 -27.46
C LEU A 320 -0.54 -22.87 -28.13
N MET A 321 -1.35 -21.97 -27.56
CA MET A 321 -1.50 -20.60 -28.05
C MET A 321 -0.20 -19.78 -27.90
N GLY A 322 0.50 -19.91 -26.78
CA GLY A 322 1.80 -19.26 -26.57
C GLY A 322 2.88 -19.75 -27.55
N LEU A 323 2.89 -21.04 -27.86
CA LEU A 323 3.79 -21.63 -28.87
C LEU A 323 3.44 -21.14 -30.28
N SER A 324 2.16 -21.18 -30.65
CA SER A 324 1.65 -20.68 -31.94
C SER A 324 2.07 -19.22 -32.18
N LEU A 325 1.90 -18.34 -31.20
CA LEU A 325 2.25 -16.92 -31.33
C LEU A 325 3.75 -16.69 -31.52
N THR A 326 4.60 -17.45 -30.80
CA THR A 326 6.06 -17.26 -30.81
C THR A 326 6.78 -17.97 -31.95
N MET A 327 6.12 -18.90 -32.65
CA MET A 327 6.58 -19.38 -33.97
C MET A 327 6.08 -18.49 -35.10
N LEU A 328 4.86 -17.94 -35.03
CA LEU A 328 4.33 -16.99 -36.01
C LEU A 328 5.20 -15.74 -36.15
N GLN A 329 5.68 -15.18 -35.03
CA GLN A 329 6.55 -14.01 -35.02
C GLN A 329 7.62 -14.09 -33.94
N LYS A 330 8.81 -13.61 -34.29
CA LYS A 330 9.89 -13.31 -33.34
C LYS A 330 9.36 -12.43 -32.21
N TYR A 331 9.70 -12.78 -30.97
CA TYR A 331 9.07 -12.17 -29.79
C TYR A 331 9.17 -10.62 -29.73
N THR A 332 10.26 -10.05 -30.26
CA THR A 332 10.49 -8.59 -30.38
C THR A 332 9.56 -7.85 -31.36
N GLU A 333 8.72 -8.58 -32.10
CA GLU A 333 7.82 -8.04 -33.11
C GLU A 333 6.34 -8.31 -32.82
N ILE A 334 6.04 -9.10 -31.79
CA ILE A 334 4.69 -9.40 -31.33
C ILE A 334 4.03 -8.11 -30.81
N ASP A 335 2.81 -7.81 -31.25
CA ASP A 335 2.05 -6.69 -30.70
C ASP A 335 1.52 -7.01 -29.28
N ARG A 336 1.67 -6.06 -28.35
CA ARG A 336 1.32 -6.23 -26.93
C ARG A 336 -0.19 -6.23 -26.65
N ASN A 337 -1.00 -5.66 -27.55
CA ASN A 337 -2.39 -5.27 -27.29
C ASN A 337 -3.41 -6.07 -28.13
N ALA A 338 -3.04 -6.56 -29.31
CA ALA A 338 -3.87 -7.34 -30.22
C ALA A 338 -3.07 -8.43 -30.98
N ALA A 339 -2.08 -8.99 -30.28
CA ALA A 339 -1.08 -9.96 -30.72
C ALA A 339 -1.50 -10.87 -31.88
N PHE A 340 -2.48 -11.75 -31.65
CA PHE A 340 -2.89 -12.75 -32.63
C PHE A 340 -3.54 -12.16 -33.89
N SER A 341 -4.29 -11.06 -33.76
CA SER A 341 -4.93 -10.42 -34.93
C SER A 341 -3.87 -9.75 -35.80
N ILE A 342 -2.96 -8.97 -35.19
CA ILE A 342 -1.89 -8.27 -35.91
C ILE A 342 -0.85 -9.25 -36.48
N ALA A 343 -0.61 -10.40 -35.83
CA ALA A 343 0.28 -11.44 -36.33
C ALA A 343 -0.16 -11.93 -37.73
N PHE A 344 -1.44 -12.33 -37.89
CA PHE A 344 -1.96 -12.76 -39.19
C PHE A 344 -1.98 -11.64 -40.24
N GLY A 345 -2.22 -10.39 -39.84
CA GLY A 345 -2.15 -9.23 -40.74
C GLY A 345 -0.75 -9.00 -41.32
N LYS A 346 0.29 -9.04 -40.49
CA LYS A 346 1.70 -8.94 -40.92
C LYS A 346 2.14 -10.08 -41.86
N ILE A 347 1.54 -11.27 -41.74
CA ILE A 347 1.79 -12.43 -42.62
C ILE A 347 0.96 -12.34 -43.92
N GLY A 348 0.21 -11.25 -44.13
CA GLY A 348 -0.61 -11.02 -45.32
C GLY A 348 -2.00 -11.68 -45.27
N MET A 349 -2.29 -12.49 -44.24
CA MET A 349 -3.58 -13.14 -44.04
C MET A 349 -4.62 -12.19 -43.42
N ASN A 350 -4.94 -11.10 -44.13
CA ASN A 350 -5.85 -10.06 -43.68
C ASN A 350 -7.26 -10.58 -43.33
N TRP A 351 -7.77 -11.60 -44.03
CA TRP A 351 -9.06 -12.22 -43.67
C TRP A 351 -9.01 -12.90 -42.29
N ALA A 352 -7.88 -13.51 -41.93
CA ALA A 352 -7.66 -14.12 -40.62
C ALA A 352 -7.50 -13.06 -39.51
N LYS A 353 -6.86 -11.91 -39.81
CA LYS A 353 -6.82 -10.74 -38.89
C LYS A 353 -8.23 -10.39 -38.40
N TYR A 354 -9.17 -10.20 -39.33
CA TYR A 354 -10.57 -9.84 -39.01
C TYR A 354 -11.30 -10.96 -38.28
N LEU A 355 -11.19 -12.22 -38.74
CA LEU A 355 -11.84 -13.38 -38.11
C LEU A 355 -11.41 -13.56 -36.65
N VAL A 356 -10.10 -13.50 -36.39
CA VAL A 356 -9.52 -13.61 -35.04
C VAL A 356 -9.96 -12.44 -34.17
N GLY A 357 -9.95 -11.21 -34.70
CA GLY A 357 -10.32 -10.03 -33.91
C GLY A 357 -11.81 -10.00 -33.52
N ILE A 358 -12.71 -10.30 -34.46
CA ILE A 358 -14.16 -10.39 -34.17
C ILE A 358 -14.46 -11.48 -33.15
N CYS A 359 -13.77 -12.63 -33.25
CA CYS A 359 -13.93 -13.72 -32.29
C CYS A 359 -13.44 -13.34 -30.89
N ALA A 360 -12.27 -12.70 -30.79
CA ALA A 360 -11.73 -12.23 -29.51
C ALA A 360 -12.68 -11.24 -28.81
N LEU A 361 -13.30 -10.31 -29.56
CA LEU A 361 -14.33 -9.42 -29.01
C LEU A 361 -15.55 -10.18 -28.49
N LYS A 362 -16.04 -11.20 -29.21
CA LYS A 362 -17.16 -12.05 -28.76
C LYS A 362 -16.82 -12.80 -27.47
N GLY A 363 -15.61 -13.36 -27.39
CA GLY A 363 -15.09 -14.05 -26.20
C GLY A 363 -14.97 -13.10 -25.01
N MET A 364 -14.34 -11.93 -25.19
CA MET A 364 -14.23 -10.91 -24.14
C MET A 364 -15.61 -10.45 -23.63
N THR A 365 -16.57 -10.24 -24.53
CA THR A 365 -17.96 -9.89 -24.17
C THR A 365 -18.65 -11.00 -23.36
N SER A 366 -18.41 -12.27 -23.70
CA SER A 366 -18.90 -13.41 -22.92
C SER A 366 -18.28 -13.41 -21.53
N SER A 367 -16.96 -13.25 -21.42
CA SER A 367 -16.27 -13.20 -20.11
C SER A 367 -16.74 -12.03 -19.23
N LEU A 368 -17.02 -10.84 -19.79
CA LEU A 368 -17.63 -9.72 -19.04
C LEU A 368 -19.00 -10.09 -18.44
N LEU A 369 -19.88 -10.68 -19.25
CA LEU A 369 -21.22 -11.11 -18.80
C LEU A 369 -21.12 -12.17 -17.70
N VAL A 370 -20.26 -13.16 -17.89
CA VAL A 370 -20.09 -14.29 -16.97
C VAL A 370 -19.49 -13.82 -15.64
N MET A 371 -18.38 -13.09 -15.69
CA MET A 371 -17.72 -12.51 -14.51
C MET A 371 -18.69 -11.64 -13.71
N SER A 372 -19.40 -10.71 -14.35
CA SER A 372 -20.32 -9.81 -13.65
C SER A 372 -21.50 -10.53 -12.99
N LEU A 373 -21.92 -11.69 -13.52
CA LEU A 373 -22.98 -12.53 -12.94
C LEU A 373 -22.50 -13.42 -11.78
N GLY A 374 -21.22 -13.82 -11.74
CA GLY A 374 -20.62 -14.48 -10.58
C GLY A 374 -20.35 -13.48 -9.45
N GLN A 375 -19.72 -12.35 -9.79
CA GLN A 375 -19.27 -11.34 -8.85
C GLN A 375 -20.42 -10.62 -8.13
N ALA A 376 -21.54 -10.38 -8.81
CA ALA A 376 -22.73 -9.83 -8.17
C ALA A 376 -23.35 -10.81 -7.16
N ARG A 377 -23.21 -12.14 -7.34
CA ARG A 377 -23.60 -13.14 -6.33
C ARG A 377 -22.67 -13.07 -5.10
N TYR A 378 -21.35 -12.94 -5.27
CA TYR A 378 -20.44 -12.72 -4.12
C TYR A 378 -20.87 -11.52 -3.28
N ILE A 379 -21.07 -10.35 -3.91
CA ILE A 379 -21.54 -9.13 -3.21
C ILE A 379 -22.87 -9.37 -2.50
N THR A 380 -23.81 -10.09 -3.14
CA THR A 380 -25.13 -10.42 -2.54
C THR A 380 -24.99 -11.29 -1.29
N GLN A 381 -24.13 -12.31 -1.30
CA GLN A 381 -23.92 -13.18 -0.13
C GLN A 381 -23.15 -12.47 0.99
N ILE A 382 -22.17 -11.62 0.65
CA ILE A 382 -21.46 -10.76 1.61
C ILE A 382 -22.42 -9.73 2.27
N ALA A 383 -23.44 -9.27 1.53
CA ALA A 383 -24.50 -8.41 2.05
C ALA A 383 -25.52 -9.15 2.93
N ARG A 384 -25.87 -10.40 2.59
CA ARG A 384 -26.69 -11.29 3.44
C ARG A 384 -25.96 -11.67 4.73
N ALA A 385 -24.63 -11.79 4.70
CA ALA A 385 -23.80 -11.93 5.91
C ALA A 385 -23.67 -10.62 6.72
N HIS A 386 -24.43 -9.57 6.39
CA HIS A 386 -24.40 -8.24 7.00
C HIS A 386 -23.01 -7.57 7.04
N MET A 387 -22.04 -8.05 6.24
CA MET A 387 -20.68 -7.50 6.19
C MET A 387 -20.54 -6.26 5.30
N ILE A 388 -21.52 -6.03 4.43
CA ILE A 388 -21.79 -4.79 3.69
C ILE A 388 -23.30 -4.47 3.81
N PRO A 389 -23.79 -3.27 3.46
CA PRO A 389 -25.15 -2.86 3.76
C PRO A 389 -26.22 -3.81 3.18
N PRO A 390 -27.28 -4.16 3.93
CA PRO A 390 -28.23 -5.19 3.53
C PRO A 390 -29.03 -4.84 2.26
N TRP A 391 -29.08 -3.57 1.84
CA TRP A 391 -29.68 -3.20 0.56
C TRP A 391 -28.91 -3.73 -0.66
N PHE A 392 -27.64 -4.14 -0.53
CA PHE A 392 -26.93 -4.89 -1.57
C PHE A 392 -27.41 -6.35 -1.70
N ALA A 393 -28.12 -6.90 -0.71
CA ALA A 393 -28.76 -8.21 -0.80
C ALA A 393 -30.11 -8.18 -1.55
N LEU A 394 -30.65 -6.99 -1.88
CA LEU A 394 -31.95 -6.83 -2.51
C LEU A 394 -31.95 -7.24 -3.99
N VAL A 395 -32.50 -8.43 -4.25
CA VAL A 395 -32.75 -8.98 -5.59
C VAL A 395 -34.05 -8.38 -6.16
N HIS A 396 -34.05 -8.01 -7.44
CA HIS A 396 -35.23 -7.43 -8.09
C HIS A 396 -36.27 -8.51 -8.47
N PRO A 397 -37.55 -8.37 -8.05
CA PRO A 397 -38.51 -9.48 -8.02
C PRO A 397 -38.98 -10.00 -9.40
N LYS A 398 -38.77 -9.26 -10.50
CA LYS A 398 -39.11 -9.73 -11.86
C LYS A 398 -37.94 -10.32 -12.64
N SER A 399 -36.70 -10.05 -12.26
CA SER A 399 -35.50 -10.42 -13.03
C SER A 399 -34.56 -11.39 -12.30
N GLY A 400 -34.70 -11.54 -10.98
CA GLY A 400 -33.80 -12.36 -10.17
C GLY A 400 -32.37 -11.80 -10.07
N THR A 401 -32.16 -10.53 -10.44
CA THR A 401 -30.84 -9.88 -10.47
C THR A 401 -30.64 -8.95 -9.25
N PRO A 402 -29.46 -8.98 -8.58
CA PRO A 402 -29.11 -8.07 -7.49
C PRO A 402 -28.61 -6.74 -8.05
N ILE A 403 -29.55 -5.89 -8.51
CA ILE A 403 -29.26 -4.69 -9.32
C ILE A 403 -28.25 -3.76 -8.65
N TYR A 404 -28.34 -3.55 -7.33
CA TYR A 404 -27.41 -2.70 -6.57
C TYR A 404 -25.97 -3.23 -6.56
N ALA A 405 -25.78 -4.55 -6.47
CA ALA A 405 -24.47 -5.17 -6.53
C ALA A 405 -23.85 -5.04 -7.93
N THR A 406 -24.63 -5.28 -8.98
CA THR A 406 -24.18 -5.11 -10.36
C THR A 406 -23.88 -3.65 -10.69
N LEU A 407 -24.68 -2.69 -10.18
CA LEU A 407 -24.40 -1.25 -10.32
C LEU A 407 -23.08 -0.83 -9.67
N LEU A 408 -22.75 -1.36 -8.48
CA LEU A 408 -21.46 -1.09 -7.82
C LEU A 408 -20.28 -1.53 -8.69
N ILE A 409 -20.31 -2.76 -9.22
CA ILE A 409 -19.28 -3.27 -10.14
C ILE A 409 -19.24 -2.43 -11.42
N THR A 410 -20.39 -2.07 -11.98
CA THR A 410 -20.49 -1.30 -13.24
C THR A 410 -19.89 0.08 -13.10
N ILE A 411 -20.31 0.84 -12.09
CA ILE A 411 -19.90 2.25 -11.90
C ILE A 411 -18.42 2.33 -11.52
N THR A 412 -17.95 1.47 -10.61
CA THR A 412 -16.54 1.50 -10.20
C THR A 412 -15.62 0.90 -11.26
N GLY A 413 -16.05 -0.20 -11.90
CA GLY A 413 -15.32 -0.86 -12.98
C GLY A 413 -15.16 0.00 -14.22
N SER A 414 -16.24 0.61 -14.73
CA SER A 414 -16.17 1.46 -15.93
C SER A 414 -15.31 2.72 -15.70
N VAL A 415 -15.42 3.36 -14.52
CA VAL A 415 -14.57 4.50 -14.13
C VAL A 415 -13.11 4.08 -14.04
N ILE A 416 -12.80 2.94 -13.40
CA ILE A 416 -11.42 2.43 -13.32
C ILE A 416 -10.88 2.11 -14.71
N THR A 417 -11.65 1.44 -15.57
CA THR A 417 -11.29 1.17 -16.97
C THR A 417 -11.00 2.43 -17.76
N PHE A 418 -11.87 3.44 -17.67
CA PHE A 418 -11.71 4.68 -18.41
C PHE A 418 -10.34 5.30 -18.16
N PHE A 419 -9.90 5.33 -16.90
CA PHE A 419 -8.63 5.91 -16.49
C PHE A 419 -7.43 4.94 -16.48
N THR A 420 -7.59 3.61 -16.44
CA THR A 420 -6.50 2.66 -16.07
C THR A 420 -6.26 1.58 -17.13
N SER A 421 -5.00 1.33 -17.52
CA SER A 421 -4.63 0.39 -18.60
C SER A 421 -4.54 -1.08 -18.21
N LEU A 422 -4.48 -1.97 -19.21
CA LEU A 422 -4.50 -3.43 -19.05
C LEU A 422 -3.40 -3.95 -18.10
N HIS A 423 -2.12 -3.64 -18.37
CA HIS A 423 -1.00 -4.09 -17.52
C HIS A 423 -1.15 -3.62 -16.06
N VAL A 424 -1.71 -2.42 -15.87
CA VAL A 424 -1.99 -1.88 -14.53
C VAL A 424 -3.03 -2.73 -13.81
N LEU A 425 -4.04 -3.23 -14.51
CA LEU A 425 -5.14 -4.00 -13.94
C LEU A 425 -4.78 -5.49 -13.76
N SER A 426 -4.11 -6.12 -14.72
CA SER A 426 -3.80 -7.57 -14.68
C SER A 426 -2.91 -7.96 -13.50
N SER A 427 -1.87 -7.17 -13.26
CA SER A 427 -0.93 -7.36 -12.14
C SER A 427 -1.55 -7.17 -10.75
N VAL A 428 -2.66 -6.44 -10.61
CA VAL A 428 -3.46 -6.43 -9.36
C VAL A 428 -4.17 -7.76 -9.17
N PHE A 429 -4.78 -8.22 -10.26
CA PHE A 429 -5.78 -9.25 -10.28
C PHE A 429 -5.14 -10.60 -9.92
N SER A 430 -4.01 -10.97 -10.54
CA SER A 430 -3.27 -12.19 -10.21
C SER A 430 -2.98 -12.35 -8.72
N ILE A 431 -2.47 -11.32 -8.02
CA ILE A 431 -2.15 -11.44 -6.59
C ILE A 431 -3.42 -11.47 -5.72
N SER A 432 -4.49 -10.80 -6.15
CA SER A 432 -5.79 -10.85 -5.48
C SER A 432 -6.30 -12.29 -5.41
N THR A 433 -6.31 -12.98 -6.55
CA THR A 433 -6.75 -14.36 -6.70
C THR A 433 -5.78 -15.36 -6.01
N LEU A 434 -4.48 -15.28 -6.30
CA LEU A 434 -3.45 -16.16 -5.71
C LEU A 434 -3.49 -16.13 -4.17
N SER A 435 -3.77 -14.96 -3.58
CA SER A 435 -3.89 -14.80 -2.13
C SER A 435 -5.13 -15.48 -1.55
N ILE A 436 -6.27 -15.46 -2.25
CA ILE A 436 -7.47 -16.19 -1.83
C ILE A 436 -7.21 -17.69 -1.93
N PHE A 437 -6.55 -18.16 -3.00
CA PHE A 437 -6.26 -19.57 -3.20
C PHE A 437 -5.26 -20.12 -2.17
N MET A 438 -4.26 -19.34 -1.79
CA MET A 438 -3.38 -19.67 -0.66
C MET A 438 -4.16 -19.77 0.66
N LEU A 439 -5.10 -18.85 0.93
CA LEU A 439 -5.97 -18.91 2.11
C LEU A 439 -6.88 -20.15 2.11
N ILE A 440 -7.37 -20.58 0.95
CA ILE A 440 -8.17 -21.81 0.79
C ILE A 440 -7.33 -23.06 1.07
N ALA A 441 -6.09 -23.12 0.60
CA ALA A 441 -5.17 -24.22 0.92
C ALA A 441 -4.83 -24.29 2.42
N ILE A 442 -4.65 -23.13 3.07
CA ILE A 442 -4.47 -23.05 4.54
C ILE A 442 -5.75 -23.49 5.27
N ALA A 443 -6.93 -23.05 4.82
CA ALA A 443 -8.21 -23.43 5.40
C ALA A 443 -8.47 -24.92 5.32
N LEU A 444 -8.07 -25.59 4.22
CA LEU A 444 -8.16 -27.04 4.09
C LEU A 444 -7.26 -27.75 5.10
N LEU A 445 -6.01 -27.30 5.28
CA LEU A 445 -5.12 -27.86 6.31
C LEU A 445 -5.73 -27.67 7.73
N VAL A 446 -6.30 -26.50 8.03
CA VAL A 446 -7.01 -26.28 9.31
C VAL A 446 -8.20 -27.22 9.45
N ARG A 447 -9.08 -27.34 8.44
CA ARG A 447 -10.25 -28.25 8.43
C ARG A 447 -9.87 -29.70 8.69
N ARG A 448 -8.69 -30.15 8.23
CA ARG A 448 -8.21 -31.54 8.38
C ARG A 448 -7.58 -31.85 9.74
N TYR A 449 -6.98 -30.86 10.41
CA TYR A 449 -6.18 -31.07 11.62
C TYR A 449 -6.73 -30.38 12.88
N TYR A 450 -7.81 -29.60 12.80
CA TYR A 450 -8.39 -28.88 13.95
C TYR A 450 -9.92 -29.00 14.05
N ILE A 451 -10.40 -29.47 15.20
CA ILE A 451 -11.79 -29.41 15.64
C ILE A 451 -11.80 -28.90 17.09
N ARG A 452 -12.50 -27.78 17.34
CA ARG A 452 -12.50 -27.03 18.62
C ARG A 452 -12.86 -27.87 19.87
N GLU A 453 -13.64 -28.93 19.70
CA GLU A 453 -14.18 -29.78 20.77
C GLU A 453 -13.48 -31.13 20.91
N VAL A 454 -12.60 -31.50 19.97
CA VAL A 454 -12.02 -32.86 19.85
C VAL A 454 -10.49 -32.84 19.84
N THR A 455 -9.86 -31.80 19.28
CA THR A 455 -8.41 -31.75 19.11
C THR A 455 -7.70 -31.35 20.40
N GLU A 456 -6.76 -32.17 20.85
CA GLU A 456 -5.94 -31.89 22.03
C GLU A 456 -5.04 -30.67 21.84
N LYS A 457 -4.73 -29.99 22.96
CA LYS A 457 -3.88 -28.79 22.95
C LYS A 457 -2.47 -29.07 22.44
N GLU A 458 -1.92 -30.24 22.74
CA GLU A 458 -0.56 -30.61 22.31
C GLU A 458 -0.49 -30.78 20.79
N ASP A 459 -1.42 -31.51 20.19
CA ASP A 459 -1.50 -31.71 18.74
C ASP A 459 -1.82 -30.42 17.98
N LEU A 460 -2.64 -29.53 18.56
CA LEU A 460 -2.84 -28.18 18.04
C LEU A 460 -1.53 -27.37 18.00
N ILE A 461 -0.70 -27.44 19.06
CA ILE A 461 0.60 -26.77 19.11
C ILE A 461 1.57 -27.38 18.09
N LYS A 462 1.63 -28.72 17.97
CA LYS A 462 2.43 -29.41 16.93
C LYS A 462 2.01 -28.96 15.53
N PHE A 463 0.70 -28.97 15.23
CA PHE A 463 0.15 -28.59 13.93
C PHE A 463 0.50 -27.15 13.56
N ILE A 464 0.27 -26.19 14.46
CA ILE A 464 0.62 -24.78 14.25
C ILE A 464 2.13 -24.62 14.02
N THR A 465 2.96 -25.34 14.79
CA THR A 465 4.43 -25.29 14.67
C THR A 465 4.88 -25.79 13.29
N PHE A 466 4.43 -26.96 12.85
CA PHE A 466 4.82 -27.51 11.55
C PHE A 466 4.23 -26.76 10.35
N LEU A 467 3.00 -26.23 10.47
CA LEU A 467 2.42 -25.32 9.47
C LEU A 467 3.25 -24.02 9.36
N SER A 468 3.72 -23.48 10.49
CA SER A 468 4.59 -22.30 10.49
C SER A 468 5.96 -22.56 9.87
N LEU A 469 6.52 -23.77 10.04
CA LEU A 469 7.76 -24.21 9.38
C LEU A 469 7.59 -24.29 7.85
N VAL A 470 6.49 -24.86 7.37
CA VAL A 470 6.15 -24.93 5.93
C VAL A 470 5.99 -23.54 5.33
N ILE A 471 5.25 -22.63 5.98
CA ILE A 471 5.04 -21.27 5.48
C ILE A 471 6.35 -20.47 5.55
N GLY A 472 7.10 -20.59 6.64
CA GLY A 472 8.38 -19.91 6.85
C GLY A 472 9.46 -20.29 5.84
N SER A 473 9.59 -21.57 5.51
CA SER A 473 10.54 -22.04 4.47
C SER A 473 10.10 -21.65 3.06
N SER A 474 8.80 -21.66 2.76
CA SER A 474 8.26 -21.16 1.49
C SER A 474 8.61 -19.68 1.27
N ILE A 475 8.48 -18.86 2.32
CA ILE A 475 8.88 -17.45 2.32
C ILE A 475 10.40 -17.32 2.18
N GLY A 476 11.19 -18.11 2.92
CA GLY A 476 12.65 -18.11 2.84
C GLY A 476 13.17 -18.42 1.44
N PHE A 477 12.67 -19.49 0.81
CA PHE A 477 12.98 -19.88 -0.57
C PHE A 477 12.70 -18.74 -1.57
N THR A 478 11.52 -18.13 -1.46
CA THR A 478 11.07 -17.03 -2.33
C THR A 478 11.94 -15.77 -2.16
N ILE A 479 12.35 -15.44 -0.93
CA ILE A 479 13.25 -14.31 -0.65
C ILE A 479 14.65 -14.57 -1.22
N LEU A 480 15.20 -15.77 -1.04
CA LEU A 480 16.53 -16.12 -1.57
C LEU A 480 16.58 -16.00 -3.11
N TRP A 481 15.55 -16.49 -3.80
CA TRP A 481 15.39 -16.40 -5.25
C TRP A 481 15.42 -14.95 -5.75
N ASN A 482 14.67 -14.07 -5.08
CA ASN A 482 14.59 -12.66 -5.41
C ASN A 482 15.89 -11.89 -5.06
N MET A 483 16.57 -12.26 -3.96
CA MET A 483 17.89 -11.71 -3.60
C MET A 483 19.02 -12.16 -4.54
N ASN A 484 18.75 -13.03 -5.51
CA ASN A 484 19.68 -13.46 -6.56
C ASN A 484 20.96 -14.15 -6.04
N ARG A 485 20.98 -14.58 -4.77
CA ARG A 485 22.04 -15.44 -4.26
C ARG A 485 21.92 -16.81 -4.91
N ARG A 486 22.98 -17.26 -5.59
CA ARG A 486 23.07 -18.58 -6.22
C ARG A 486 23.70 -19.63 -5.29
N GLY A 487 23.51 -19.48 -3.98
CA GLY A 487 23.92 -20.47 -2.99
C GLY A 487 22.98 -21.67 -3.03
N TRP A 488 23.31 -22.72 -3.79
CA TRP A 488 22.54 -23.97 -3.84
C TRP A 488 22.22 -24.52 -2.44
N ILE A 489 23.16 -24.39 -1.50
CA ILE A 489 23.02 -24.73 -0.08
C ILE A 489 21.81 -24.01 0.56
N GLU A 490 21.60 -22.72 0.27
CA GLU A 490 20.53 -21.91 0.87
C GLU A 490 19.14 -22.43 0.42
N TYR A 491 18.99 -22.82 -0.84
CA TYR A 491 17.76 -23.44 -1.36
C TYR A 491 17.55 -24.86 -0.83
N SER A 492 18.61 -25.68 -0.75
CA SER A 492 18.54 -27.03 -0.16
C SER A 492 18.12 -26.98 1.31
N VAL A 493 18.60 -26.01 2.10
CA VAL A 493 18.17 -25.81 3.49
C VAL A 493 16.68 -25.41 3.56
N ALA A 494 16.21 -24.52 2.68
CA ALA A 494 14.78 -24.18 2.63
C ALA A 494 13.89 -25.38 2.28
N ALA A 495 14.29 -26.19 1.28
CA ALA A 495 13.59 -27.41 0.89
C ALA A 495 13.60 -28.48 2.00
N LEU A 496 14.70 -28.60 2.76
CA LEU A 496 14.79 -29.47 3.93
C LEU A 496 13.79 -29.05 5.01
N ILE A 497 13.75 -27.77 5.37
CA ILE A 497 12.83 -27.24 6.40
C ILE A 497 11.35 -27.41 5.97
N TRP A 498 11.04 -27.20 4.69
CA TRP A 498 9.71 -27.49 4.13
C TRP A 498 9.34 -28.97 4.24
N SER A 499 10.29 -29.88 3.95
CA SER A 499 10.08 -31.32 4.05
C SER A 499 9.88 -31.77 5.50
N VAL A 500 10.66 -31.23 6.44
CA VAL A 500 10.51 -31.47 7.90
C VAL A 500 9.14 -30.99 8.39
N GLY A 501 8.66 -29.83 7.96
CA GLY A 501 7.31 -29.35 8.29
C GLY A 501 6.19 -30.25 7.76
N ASN A 502 6.31 -30.75 6.53
CA ASN A 502 5.34 -31.70 5.98
C ASN A 502 5.37 -33.06 6.68
N LEU A 503 6.56 -33.59 6.97
CA LEU A 503 6.73 -34.83 7.74
C LEU A 503 6.13 -34.71 9.14
N GLY A 504 6.39 -33.59 9.84
CA GLY A 504 5.78 -33.30 11.13
C GLY A 504 4.25 -33.29 11.09
N MET A 505 3.64 -32.67 10.07
CA MET A 505 2.18 -32.72 9.87
C MET A 505 1.66 -34.11 9.46
N THR A 506 2.45 -34.99 8.83
CA THR A 506 2.01 -36.38 8.57
C THR A 506 1.95 -37.24 9.83
N LEU A 507 2.66 -36.88 10.90
CA LEU A 507 2.69 -37.62 12.17
C LEU A 507 1.53 -37.25 13.12
N ILE A 508 0.75 -36.21 12.80
CA ILE A 508 -0.40 -35.76 13.62
C ILE A 508 -1.68 -36.49 13.17
N PRO A 509 -2.53 -36.98 14.10
CA PRO A 509 -3.81 -37.60 13.76
C PRO A 509 -4.76 -36.62 13.08
N LYS A 510 -5.23 -36.98 11.88
CA LYS A 510 -6.18 -36.19 11.09
C LYS A 510 -7.57 -36.25 11.72
N GLN A 511 -8.12 -35.08 12.01
CA GLN A 511 -9.36 -34.90 12.76
C GLN A 511 -10.60 -34.98 11.86
N ARG A 512 -10.48 -34.61 10.58
CA ARG A 512 -11.53 -34.81 9.56
C ARG A 512 -11.03 -35.62 8.37
N VAL A 513 -11.86 -36.57 7.94
CA VAL A 513 -11.70 -37.35 6.71
C VAL A 513 -12.93 -37.06 5.83
N PRO A 514 -12.76 -36.63 4.57
CA PRO A 514 -13.88 -36.22 3.74
C PRO A 514 -14.69 -37.42 3.26
N LYS A 515 -16.01 -37.22 3.13
CA LYS A 515 -16.97 -38.32 2.94
C LYS A 515 -17.18 -38.76 1.49
N VAL A 516 -16.75 -37.95 0.51
CA VAL A 516 -17.14 -38.13 -0.91
C VAL A 516 -16.00 -37.84 -1.88
N TRP A 517 -15.39 -36.66 -1.78
CA TRP A 517 -14.22 -36.27 -2.58
C TRP A 517 -13.22 -35.56 -1.65
N GLY A 518 -11.93 -35.80 -1.84
CA GLY A 518 -10.89 -35.18 -1.02
C GLY A 518 -9.56 -35.07 -1.73
N VAL A 519 -8.79 -34.04 -1.36
CA VAL A 519 -7.46 -33.78 -1.89
C VAL A 519 -6.52 -34.95 -1.55
N PRO A 520 -5.80 -35.53 -2.55
CA PRO A 520 -4.83 -36.58 -2.30
C PRO A 520 -3.57 -36.03 -1.61
N MET A 521 -2.82 -36.90 -0.93
CA MET A 521 -1.52 -36.60 -0.32
C MET A 521 -1.48 -35.42 0.68
N VAL A 522 -2.59 -35.03 1.31
CA VAL A 522 -2.59 -34.08 2.44
C VAL A 522 -1.59 -34.54 3.52
N PRO A 523 -0.62 -33.72 3.97
CA PRO A 523 -0.54 -32.26 3.81
C PRO A 523 0.25 -31.75 2.58
N TRP A 524 0.97 -32.63 1.87
CA TRP A 524 1.93 -32.27 0.81
C TRP A 524 1.33 -31.51 -0.38
N LEU A 525 0.12 -31.88 -0.84
CA LEU A 525 -0.49 -31.22 -2.00
C LEU A 525 -1.00 -29.80 -1.64
N PRO A 526 -1.75 -29.58 -0.54
CA PRO A 526 -2.05 -28.22 -0.08
C PRO A 526 -0.82 -27.40 0.30
N SER A 527 0.23 -28.01 0.87
CA SER A 527 1.46 -27.27 1.20
C SER A 527 2.25 -26.88 -0.04
N LEU A 528 2.26 -27.72 -1.08
CA LEU A 528 2.80 -27.35 -2.40
C LEU A 528 1.97 -26.24 -3.05
N SER A 529 0.65 -26.27 -2.92
CA SER A 529 -0.24 -25.17 -3.34
C SER A 529 0.13 -23.85 -2.65
N ILE A 530 0.43 -23.89 -1.34
CA ILE A 530 0.93 -22.74 -0.59
C ILE A 530 2.30 -22.28 -1.12
N VAL A 531 3.26 -23.19 -1.33
CA VAL A 531 4.59 -22.86 -1.88
C VAL A 531 4.47 -22.18 -3.24
N VAL A 532 3.80 -22.81 -4.20
CA VAL A 532 3.79 -22.34 -5.59
C VAL A 532 2.97 -21.06 -5.73
N ASN A 533 1.82 -20.93 -5.05
CA ASN A 533 1.08 -19.67 -5.03
C ASN A 533 1.91 -18.56 -4.36
N LEU A 534 2.60 -18.83 -3.25
CA LEU A 534 3.45 -17.83 -2.56
C LEU A 534 4.70 -17.46 -3.38
N PHE A 535 5.25 -18.40 -4.15
CA PHE A 535 6.39 -18.18 -5.04
C PHE A 535 6.01 -17.45 -6.34
N LEU A 536 4.83 -17.71 -6.92
CA LEU A 536 4.30 -16.94 -8.04
C LEU A 536 3.90 -15.53 -7.60
N ILE A 537 3.28 -15.39 -6.43
CA ILE A 537 3.14 -14.09 -5.76
C ILE A 537 4.53 -13.44 -5.65
N GLY A 538 5.53 -14.16 -5.13
CA GLY A 538 6.94 -13.76 -5.05
C GLY A 538 7.60 -13.32 -6.36
N SER A 539 7.21 -13.92 -7.48
CA SER A 539 7.76 -13.69 -8.81
C SER A 539 7.04 -12.58 -9.56
N LEU A 540 5.85 -12.17 -9.12
CA LEU A 540 5.18 -11.00 -9.67
C LEU A 540 6.05 -9.77 -9.41
N GLY A 541 6.45 -9.11 -10.50
CA GLY A 541 7.39 -7.99 -10.47
C GLY A 541 6.96 -6.94 -9.45
N MET A 542 7.91 -6.20 -8.87
CA MET A 542 7.65 -5.27 -7.76
C MET A 542 6.61 -4.17 -8.06
N VAL A 543 6.26 -3.97 -9.33
CA VAL A 543 5.10 -3.17 -9.75
C VAL A 543 3.76 -3.76 -9.25
N ALA A 544 3.64 -5.07 -9.05
CA ALA A 544 2.38 -5.80 -8.81
C ALA A 544 2.07 -6.02 -7.31
N PHE A 545 3.08 -6.34 -6.50
CA PHE A 545 2.94 -6.56 -5.06
C PHE A 545 2.53 -5.34 -4.25
N PHE A 546 2.39 -4.17 -4.85
CA PHE A 546 1.78 -3.05 -4.16
C PHE A 546 0.40 -2.71 -4.81
N ARG A 547 -0.21 -3.62 -5.60
CA ARG A 547 -1.29 -3.22 -6.53
C ARG A 547 -2.76 -3.53 -6.20
N PHE A 548 -3.31 -4.65 -5.71
CA PHE A 548 -3.10 -5.72 -4.70
C PHE A 548 -3.65 -5.42 -3.28
N PHE A 549 -2.93 -5.61 -2.16
CA PHE A 549 -3.45 -5.28 -0.80
C PHE A 549 -3.94 -3.84 -0.70
N VAL A 550 -3.58 -2.94 -1.63
CA VAL A 550 -4.27 -1.65 -1.88
C VAL A 550 -5.75 -1.91 -1.71
N CYS A 551 -6.26 -2.75 -2.59
CA CYS A 551 -7.65 -2.93 -2.82
C CYS A 551 -8.30 -3.83 -1.78
N THR A 552 -7.57 -4.82 -1.24
CA THR A 552 -7.93 -5.57 -0.02
C THR A 552 -8.31 -4.64 1.13
N ALA A 553 -7.73 -3.44 1.17
CA ALA A 553 -7.53 -2.79 2.44
C ALA A 553 -8.33 -1.50 2.66
N LEU A 554 -8.75 -0.73 1.64
CA LEU A 554 -9.96 0.10 1.86
C LEU A 554 -11.17 -0.76 2.18
N MET A 555 -11.23 -2.00 1.68
CA MET A 555 -12.29 -2.92 2.05
C MET A 555 -12.18 -3.28 3.54
N LEU A 556 -10.98 -3.57 4.04
CA LEU A 556 -10.73 -3.74 5.49
C LEU A 556 -10.98 -2.50 6.34
N LEU A 557 -10.98 -1.31 5.73
CA LEU A 557 -11.39 -0.06 6.36
C LEU A 557 -12.91 0.14 6.27
N TYR A 558 -13.59 -0.33 5.22
CA TYR A 558 -15.05 -0.23 5.08
C TYR A 558 -15.80 -1.07 6.12
N TYR A 559 -15.31 -2.28 6.40
CA TYR A 559 -15.88 -3.24 7.37
C TYR A 559 -16.17 -2.61 8.74
N PHE A 560 -15.20 -1.86 9.26
CA PHE A 560 -15.15 -1.39 10.65
C PHE A 560 -16.25 -0.40 11.06
N PHE A 561 -17.14 -0.01 10.14
CA PHE A 561 -18.21 0.96 10.34
C PHE A 561 -19.61 0.41 10.12
N VAL A 562 -19.70 -0.58 9.23
CA VAL A 562 -20.92 -0.91 8.47
C VAL A 562 -21.60 -2.16 9.00
N ALA A 563 -20.85 -3.04 9.67
CA ALA A 563 -21.30 -4.36 10.04
C ALA A 563 -21.15 -4.59 11.55
N GLU A 564 -22.22 -4.50 12.33
CA GLU A 564 -22.27 -5.15 13.66
C GLU A 564 -23.72 -5.38 14.15
N GLU A 565 -23.97 -6.55 14.72
CA GLU A 565 -25.28 -7.23 14.74
C GLU A 565 -26.34 -6.75 15.77
N GLU A 566 -27.52 -7.37 15.66
CA GLU A 566 -28.76 -7.16 16.40
C GLU A 566 -28.69 -7.44 17.93
N GLY A 567 -29.70 -6.94 18.65
CA GLY A 567 -29.94 -7.18 20.08
C GLY A 567 -29.14 -6.26 21.03
N ASP A 568 -29.73 -5.43 21.89
CA ASP A 568 -31.15 -5.06 22.11
C ASP A 568 -31.16 -3.54 22.54
N PRO A 569 -32.25 -2.81 22.86
CA PRO A 569 -32.51 -1.56 22.12
C PRO A 569 -32.44 -0.29 23.01
N ARG A 570 -31.31 0.49 23.00
CA ARG A 570 -31.15 1.86 23.61
C ARG A 570 -29.74 2.58 23.44
N LEU A 571 -29.67 3.83 22.87
CA LEU A 571 -28.71 5.00 23.08
C LEU A 571 -27.31 5.23 22.34
N GLN A 572 -27.24 6.19 21.35
CA GLN A 572 -26.08 6.64 20.50
C GLN A 572 -25.40 7.91 21.06
N ARG A 573 -24.26 8.28 20.42
CA ARG A 573 -23.95 9.52 19.66
C ARG A 573 -23.07 9.21 18.41
N SER A 574 -23.31 9.77 17.21
CA SER A 574 -22.58 9.40 15.97
C SER A 574 -21.18 10.07 15.87
N TYR A 575 -20.43 9.82 14.78
CA TYR A 575 -19.08 10.36 14.55
C TYR A 575 -19.05 11.86 14.22
N TRP A 576 -19.99 12.33 13.39
CA TRP A 576 -20.02 13.72 12.92
C TRP A 576 -20.53 14.64 14.03
N ARG A 577 -19.63 15.02 14.95
CA ARG A 577 -19.90 15.88 16.11
C ARG A 577 -19.28 17.25 15.96
N TRP A 578 -20.07 18.24 16.35
CA TRP A 578 -19.64 19.58 16.69
C TRP A 578 -20.25 19.92 18.06
N SER A 579 -19.44 19.90 19.12
CA SER A 579 -19.83 20.38 20.45
C SER A 579 -18.60 20.87 21.21
N LYS A 580 -18.78 21.86 22.12
CA LYS A 580 -17.68 22.43 22.91
C LYS A 580 -16.90 21.35 23.68
N ARG A 581 -17.60 20.33 24.18
CA ARG A 581 -17.04 19.21 24.97
C ARG A 581 -16.28 18.16 24.14
N ASP A 582 -16.37 18.19 22.81
CA ASP A 582 -15.53 17.34 21.94
C ASP A 582 -14.25 18.08 21.49
N PHE A 583 -14.05 19.36 21.85
CA PHE A 583 -12.92 20.19 21.39
C PHE A 583 -11.89 20.50 22.49
N PHE A 584 -12.34 20.83 23.71
CA PHE A 584 -11.52 20.88 24.93
C PHE A 584 -12.40 20.39 26.10
N PRO A 585 -12.28 19.11 26.53
CA PRO A 585 -13.07 18.52 27.62
C PRO A 585 -12.56 18.82 29.04
N GLU A 586 -11.42 19.50 29.19
CA GLU A 586 -10.68 19.63 30.45
C GLU A 586 -11.27 20.72 31.38
N PRO A 587 -11.20 20.57 32.71
CA PRO A 587 -11.79 21.52 33.67
C PRO A 587 -11.25 22.95 33.52
N SER A 588 -10.01 23.14 33.08
CA SER A 588 -9.46 24.48 32.79
C SER A 588 -10.18 25.22 31.65
N PHE A 589 -10.93 24.55 30.77
CA PHE A 589 -11.60 25.16 29.60
C PHE A 589 -13.14 25.19 29.67
N GLU A 590 -13.75 24.66 30.75
CA GLU A 590 -15.20 24.72 30.93
C GLU A 590 -15.73 26.16 30.94
N ASN A 591 -15.13 27.02 31.77
CA ASN A 591 -15.55 28.41 32.00
C ASN A 591 -14.35 29.38 32.00
N PHE A 592 -14.60 30.65 31.67
CA PHE A 592 -13.54 31.68 31.60
C PHE A 592 -12.86 31.95 32.96
N THR A 593 -13.58 31.77 34.07
CA THR A 593 -13.02 31.81 35.43
C THR A 593 -12.06 30.66 35.70
N SER A 594 -12.39 29.42 35.29
CA SER A 594 -11.49 28.26 35.39
C SER A 594 -10.23 28.48 34.57
N TYR A 595 -10.37 28.99 33.34
CA TYR A 595 -9.24 29.29 32.47
C TYR A 595 -8.34 30.38 33.06
N ARG A 596 -8.91 31.46 33.59
CA ARG A 596 -8.14 32.53 34.24
C ARG A 596 -7.37 32.03 35.47
N ALA A 597 -7.95 31.12 36.25
CA ALA A 597 -7.26 30.49 37.38
C ALA A 597 -6.13 29.57 36.91
N ALA A 598 -6.35 28.76 35.88
CA ALA A 598 -5.32 27.91 35.28
C ALA A 598 -4.12 28.75 34.79
N VAL A 599 -4.37 29.89 34.14
CA VAL A 599 -3.33 30.82 33.63
C VAL A 599 -2.60 31.60 34.74
N SER A 600 -3.18 31.78 35.94
CA SER A 600 -2.37 32.22 37.10
C SER A 600 -1.41 31.14 37.61
N ASP A 601 -1.76 29.86 37.44
CA ASP A 601 -0.96 28.70 37.86
C ASP A 601 0.06 28.23 36.80
N THR A 602 0.27 28.98 35.70
CA THR A 602 1.21 28.59 34.62
C THR A 602 2.60 28.24 35.14
N CYS A 603 3.12 28.94 36.16
CA CYS A 603 4.47 28.70 36.67
C CYS A 603 4.62 27.41 37.50
N SER A 604 3.59 26.99 38.25
CA SER A 604 3.62 25.73 38.99
C SER A 604 3.41 24.55 38.04
N ARG A 605 2.37 24.61 37.21
CA ARG A 605 2.06 23.60 36.18
C ARG A 605 3.25 23.35 35.24
N LEU A 606 3.99 24.40 34.85
CA LEU A 606 5.19 24.30 34.02
C LEU A 606 6.32 23.54 34.73
N LYS A 607 6.54 23.81 36.03
CA LYS A 607 7.61 23.17 36.81
C LYS A 607 7.41 21.66 36.90
N ASP A 608 6.17 21.22 37.13
CA ASP A 608 5.84 19.80 37.24
C ASP A 608 6.01 19.10 35.88
N ARG A 609 5.48 19.69 34.82
CA ARG A 609 5.46 19.12 33.46
C ARG A 609 6.79 19.26 32.69
N LEU A 610 7.76 20.01 33.23
CA LEU A 610 9.14 20.09 32.73
C LEU A 610 9.98 18.84 33.00
N LEU A 611 9.67 18.09 34.07
CA LEU A 611 10.40 16.88 34.47
C LEU A 611 9.60 15.59 34.26
N ASP A 612 8.29 15.72 34.02
CA ASP A 612 7.38 14.60 33.82
C ASP A 612 7.57 13.89 32.46
N ARG A 613 7.26 12.59 32.44
CA ARG A 613 7.52 11.66 31.33
C ARG A 613 6.42 10.61 31.22
N SER A 614 5.82 10.51 30.04
CA SER A 614 4.91 9.42 29.67
C SER A 614 5.58 8.05 29.77
N THR A 615 4.82 7.00 30.13
CA THR A 615 5.34 5.64 30.25
C THR A 615 5.15 4.84 28.96
N ASP A 616 5.99 3.80 28.74
CA ASP A 616 5.78 2.80 27.67
C ASP A 616 4.34 2.25 27.70
N ALA A 617 3.77 2.02 28.89
CA ALA A 617 2.40 1.51 29.05
C ALA A 617 1.34 2.52 28.64
N THR A 618 1.48 3.79 29.03
CA THR A 618 0.52 4.87 28.71
C THR A 618 0.48 5.15 27.21
N GLU A 619 1.64 5.24 26.53
CA GLU A 619 1.69 5.42 25.07
C GLU A 619 1.14 4.20 24.29
N ILE A 620 1.48 2.97 24.71
CA ILE A 620 1.10 1.74 23.98
C ILE A 620 -0.34 1.31 24.26
N VAL A 621 -0.86 1.54 25.47
CA VAL A 621 -2.12 0.93 25.95
C VAL A 621 -3.21 1.96 26.22
N GLU A 622 -2.90 3.17 26.69
CA GLU A 622 -3.92 4.11 27.18
C GLU A 622 -4.34 5.12 26.12
N LEU A 623 -3.41 5.92 25.59
CA LEU A 623 -3.67 6.85 24.49
C LEU A 623 -4.19 6.14 23.23
N ARG A 624 -3.84 4.85 23.09
CA ARG A 624 -4.32 3.97 22.02
C ARG A 624 -5.82 3.64 22.12
N LYS A 625 -6.44 3.73 23.30
CA LYS A 625 -7.89 3.51 23.50
C LYS A 625 -8.72 4.71 23.02
N GLU A 626 -8.17 5.92 23.06
CA GLU A 626 -8.94 7.16 22.87
C GLU A 626 -9.42 7.37 21.42
N SER A 627 -8.72 6.80 20.43
CA SER A 627 -9.20 6.75 19.04
C SER A 627 -10.38 5.80 18.81
N GLY A 628 -10.83 5.04 19.82
CA GLY A 628 -11.99 4.12 19.77
C GLY A 628 -11.81 2.84 18.95
N HIS A 629 -10.93 2.84 17.94
CA HIS A 629 -10.66 1.71 17.04
C HIS A 629 -9.15 1.47 16.89
N GLN A 630 -8.75 0.21 16.72
CA GLN A 630 -7.35 -0.18 16.55
C GLN A 630 -6.94 -0.30 15.07
N MET A 631 -5.71 0.11 14.75
CA MET A 631 -5.14 -0.03 13.40
C MET A 631 -4.72 -1.49 13.13
N LYS A 632 -5.03 -1.99 11.92
CA LYS A 632 -4.79 -3.39 11.49
C LYS A 632 -3.35 -3.57 11.01
N ARG A 633 -2.55 -4.37 11.73
CA ARG A 633 -1.24 -4.87 11.26
C ARG A 633 -1.37 -5.59 9.91
N CYS A 634 -0.69 -5.09 8.89
CA CYS A 634 -0.69 -5.64 7.53
C CYS A 634 0.64 -5.50 6.78
N LEU A 635 1.47 -4.51 7.14
CA LEU A 635 2.69 -4.16 6.43
C LEU A 635 3.84 -5.13 6.76
N THR A 636 4.70 -5.32 5.78
CA THR A 636 5.90 -6.17 5.80
C THR A 636 7.14 -5.34 5.46
N TRP A 637 8.33 -5.87 5.70
CA TRP A 637 9.61 -5.21 5.38
C TRP A 637 9.68 -4.67 3.95
N TRP A 638 9.11 -5.41 3.01
CA TRP A 638 9.01 -5.12 1.57
C TRP A 638 8.16 -3.87 1.34
N ASP A 639 6.98 -3.83 1.99
CA ASP A 639 6.09 -2.68 2.00
C ASP A 639 6.79 -1.44 2.57
N LEU A 640 7.57 -1.61 3.66
CA LEU A 640 8.28 -0.55 4.36
C LEU A 640 9.50 -0.01 3.57
N ILE A 641 10.32 -0.86 2.93
CA ILE A 641 11.45 -0.44 2.08
C ILE A 641 10.99 0.60 1.06
N TRP A 642 9.86 0.31 0.43
CA TRP A 642 9.43 1.07 -0.73
C TRP A 642 8.35 2.10 -0.40
N LEU A 643 7.69 2.02 0.77
CA LEU A 643 7.07 3.17 1.42
C LEU A 643 8.11 4.27 1.64
N SER A 644 9.29 3.91 2.15
CA SER A 644 10.43 4.83 2.30
C SER A 644 10.91 5.33 0.95
N PHE A 645 11.17 4.45 -0.03
CA PHE A 645 11.59 4.89 -1.37
C PHE A 645 10.57 5.87 -2.00
N GLY A 646 9.27 5.62 -1.89
CA GLY A 646 8.23 6.50 -2.44
C GLY A 646 7.99 7.81 -1.67
N SER A 647 8.16 7.81 -0.34
CA SER A 647 8.07 9.05 0.46
C SER A 647 9.27 9.95 0.22
N VAL A 648 10.45 9.37 0.04
CA VAL A 648 11.73 10.07 -0.08
C VAL A 648 11.99 10.54 -1.53
N VAL A 649 11.65 9.73 -2.55
CA VAL A 649 11.90 10.04 -3.98
C VAL A 649 10.81 10.97 -4.57
N GLY A 650 10.91 12.25 -4.19
CA GLY A 650 10.02 13.33 -4.59
C GLY A 650 10.75 14.58 -5.09
N SER A 651 10.36 15.76 -4.59
CA SER A 651 10.93 17.06 -4.99
C SER A 651 12.44 17.11 -4.83
N GLY A 652 12.97 16.54 -3.74
CA GLY A 652 14.39 16.55 -3.41
C GLY A 652 15.33 16.28 -4.58
N ILE A 653 15.26 15.06 -5.12
CA ILE A 653 16.17 14.67 -6.19
C ILE A 653 15.86 15.37 -7.53
N PHE A 654 14.61 15.73 -7.81
CA PHE A 654 14.20 16.29 -9.12
C PHE A 654 14.33 17.83 -9.22
N THR A 655 13.93 18.59 -8.20
CA THR A 655 14.03 20.07 -8.20
C THR A 655 15.27 20.56 -7.45
N ILE A 656 15.49 20.14 -6.19
CA ILE A 656 16.54 20.72 -5.33
C ILE A 656 17.93 20.48 -5.93
N THR A 657 18.18 19.31 -6.52
CA THR A 657 19.45 19.03 -7.21
C THR A 657 19.78 20.08 -8.28
N GLY A 658 18.79 20.62 -8.98
CA GLY A 658 18.97 21.69 -9.97
C GLY A 658 19.38 23.01 -9.33
N GLN A 659 18.60 23.44 -8.32
CA GLN A 659 18.89 24.63 -7.52
C GLN A 659 20.31 24.56 -6.93
N GLU A 660 20.62 23.49 -6.21
CA GLU A 660 21.86 23.36 -5.44
C GLU A 660 23.09 23.10 -6.33
N ALA A 661 22.97 22.33 -7.42
CA ALA A 661 24.06 22.19 -8.38
C ALA A 661 24.37 23.53 -9.08
N ARG A 662 23.35 24.33 -9.42
CA ARG A 662 23.57 25.63 -10.06
C ARG A 662 24.07 26.70 -9.10
N GLN A 663 23.62 26.71 -7.84
CA GLN A 663 23.83 27.84 -6.91
C GLN A 663 24.93 27.60 -5.86
N ASN A 664 25.07 26.38 -5.33
CA ASN A 664 25.89 26.14 -4.12
C ASN A 664 26.97 25.07 -4.28
N ALA A 665 26.78 24.00 -5.08
CA ALA A 665 27.71 22.86 -5.12
C ALA A 665 28.47 22.67 -6.45
N GLY A 666 27.87 23.00 -7.59
CA GLY A 666 28.42 22.59 -8.89
C GLY A 666 28.46 21.06 -9.06
N PRO A 667 29.45 20.50 -9.79
CA PRO A 667 29.61 19.05 -9.94
C PRO A 667 29.82 18.30 -8.62
N ALA A 668 30.35 18.95 -7.58
CA ALA A 668 30.47 18.38 -6.22
C ALA A 668 29.12 18.15 -5.49
N ILE A 669 27.98 18.39 -6.15
CA ILE A 669 26.65 18.00 -5.67
C ILE A 669 26.56 16.50 -5.30
N ILE A 670 27.32 15.62 -5.97
CA ILE A 670 27.45 14.20 -5.58
C ILE A 670 28.00 14.02 -4.16
N VAL A 671 29.05 14.78 -3.79
CA VAL A 671 29.65 14.75 -2.45
C VAL A 671 28.65 15.28 -1.43
N SER A 672 27.89 16.31 -1.82
CA SER A 672 26.84 16.93 -1.01
C SER A 672 25.75 15.91 -0.64
N TYR A 673 25.27 15.13 -1.62
CA TYR A 673 24.33 14.03 -1.41
C TYR A 673 24.93 12.90 -0.56
N ALA A 674 26.18 12.49 -0.81
CA ALA A 674 26.82 11.42 -0.03
C ALA A 674 26.91 11.74 1.48
N ILE A 675 27.28 12.97 1.84
CA ILE A 675 27.35 13.44 3.23
C ILE A 675 25.95 13.40 3.89
N SER A 676 24.93 13.87 3.18
CA SER A 676 23.55 13.90 3.68
C SER A 676 22.96 12.50 3.83
N GLY A 677 23.19 11.59 2.88
CA GLY A 677 22.73 10.20 2.95
C GLY A 677 23.40 9.41 4.08
N ILE A 678 24.70 9.61 4.34
CA ILE A 678 25.39 9.03 5.50
C ILE A 678 24.79 9.56 6.81
N THR A 679 24.53 10.87 6.90
CA THR A 679 23.92 11.51 8.08
C THR A 679 22.48 11.01 8.33
N ALA A 680 21.72 10.82 7.25
CA ALA A 680 20.41 10.20 7.29
C ALA A 680 20.48 8.73 7.73
N LEU A 681 21.45 7.95 7.25
CA LEU A 681 21.63 6.56 7.65
C LEU A 681 21.97 6.40 9.15
N LEU A 682 22.81 7.29 9.70
CA LEU A 682 23.10 7.36 11.15
C LEU A 682 21.83 7.66 11.98
N SER A 683 20.98 8.55 11.47
CA SER A 683 19.69 8.90 12.08
C SER A 683 18.68 7.75 11.98
N VAL A 684 18.61 7.08 10.83
CA VAL A 684 17.81 5.87 10.54
C VAL A 684 18.13 4.72 11.49
N PHE A 685 19.41 4.48 11.79
CA PHE A 685 19.79 3.48 12.80
C PHE A 685 19.18 3.81 14.17
N CYS A 686 19.21 5.07 14.59
CA CYS A 686 18.64 5.49 15.88
C CYS A 686 17.10 5.33 15.91
N TYR A 687 16.41 5.73 14.85
CA TYR A 687 14.96 5.49 14.70
C TYR A 687 14.58 4.00 14.72
N THR A 688 15.46 3.13 14.21
CA THR A 688 15.19 1.69 14.09
C THR A 688 15.12 1.00 15.45
N GLU A 689 15.98 1.35 16.42
CA GLU A 689 15.91 0.80 17.78
C GLU A 689 14.59 1.18 18.46
N PHE A 690 14.22 2.46 18.37
CA PHE A 690 12.95 2.96 18.93
C PHE A 690 11.71 2.32 18.29
N ALA A 691 11.64 2.24 16.96
CA ALA A 691 10.48 1.70 16.26
C ALA A 691 10.33 0.17 16.42
N VAL A 692 11.42 -0.53 16.76
CA VAL A 692 11.39 -1.95 17.15
C VAL A 692 10.92 -2.13 18.60
N GLU A 693 11.41 -1.33 19.54
CA GLU A 693 11.07 -1.50 20.97
C GLU A 693 9.73 -0.90 21.38
N VAL A 694 9.34 0.23 20.77
CA VAL A 694 8.12 0.99 21.07
C VAL A 694 7.30 1.13 19.78
N PRO A 695 6.58 0.08 19.33
CA PRO A 695 5.87 0.09 18.06
C PRO A 695 4.53 0.87 18.14
N VAL A 696 4.61 2.18 18.32
CA VAL A 696 3.51 3.15 18.39
C VAL A 696 3.47 4.05 17.14
N ALA A 697 2.27 4.48 16.71
CA ALA A 697 2.12 5.30 15.51
C ALA A 697 2.56 6.77 15.68
N GLY A 698 2.90 7.18 16.90
CA GLY A 698 3.44 8.52 17.20
C GLY A 698 4.84 8.80 16.66
N GLY A 699 5.58 7.76 16.23
CA GLY A 699 6.96 7.90 15.77
C GLY A 699 7.83 8.67 16.77
N SER A 700 8.67 9.58 16.25
CA SER A 700 9.55 10.43 17.05
C SER A 700 8.85 11.20 18.17
N PHE A 701 7.60 11.63 18.02
CA PHE A 701 6.88 12.35 19.08
C PHE A 701 6.77 11.49 20.36
N SER A 702 6.25 10.26 20.25
CA SER A 702 6.13 9.35 21.41
C SER A 702 7.49 8.90 21.95
N TYR A 703 8.49 8.68 21.07
CA TYR A 703 9.84 8.29 21.49
C TYR A 703 10.50 9.38 22.36
N LEU A 704 10.39 10.64 21.94
CA LEU A 704 10.91 11.78 22.67
C LEU A 704 10.11 12.06 23.96
N ARG A 705 8.80 11.75 23.97
CA ARG A 705 7.95 11.87 25.16
C ARG A 705 8.31 10.89 26.28
N ILE A 706 8.64 9.65 25.92
CA ILE A 706 9.08 8.63 26.89
C ILE A 706 10.49 8.97 27.43
N GLU A 707 11.43 9.33 26.55
CA GLU A 707 12.85 9.41 26.93
C GLU A 707 13.38 10.80 27.28
N LEU A 708 12.73 11.88 26.83
CA LEU A 708 13.12 13.26 27.15
C LEU A 708 12.06 14.03 27.96
N GLY A 709 10.78 13.63 27.87
CA GLY A 709 9.67 14.19 28.66
C GLY A 709 8.76 15.15 27.90
N ASP A 710 7.63 15.50 28.52
CA ASP A 710 6.49 16.10 27.83
C ASP A 710 6.76 17.50 27.25
N PHE A 711 7.62 18.31 27.90
CA PHE A 711 8.04 19.61 27.35
C PHE A 711 8.90 19.49 26.09
N VAL A 712 9.88 18.57 26.08
CA VAL A 712 10.74 18.34 24.91
C VAL A 712 9.94 17.69 23.77
N ALA A 713 9.01 16.81 24.11
CA ALA A 713 8.06 16.24 23.16
C ALA A 713 7.12 17.30 22.54
N PHE A 714 6.71 18.33 23.29
CA PHE A 714 5.96 19.45 22.70
C PHE A 714 6.79 20.23 21.67
N ILE A 715 8.05 20.56 21.98
CA ILE A 715 8.94 21.23 21.01
C ILE A 715 9.12 20.37 19.76
N ALA A 716 9.32 19.06 19.94
CA ALA A 716 9.39 18.11 18.83
C ALA A 716 8.07 18.03 18.03
N ALA A 717 6.91 18.01 18.69
CA ALA A 717 5.59 18.03 18.04
C ALA A 717 5.40 19.29 17.19
N GLY A 718 5.81 20.45 17.70
CA GLY A 718 5.80 21.70 16.94
C GLY A 718 6.70 21.66 15.70
N ASN A 719 7.91 21.10 15.82
CA ASN A 719 8.83 20.93 14.69
C ASN A 719 8.30 19.92 13.66
N ILE A 720 7.72 18.79 14.11
CA ILE A 720 7.11 17.75 13.23
C ILE A 720 5.89 18.32 12.48
N LEU A 721 5.08 19.17 13.13
CA LEU A 721 3.96 19.85 12.47
C LEU A 721 4.45 20.93 11.48
N LEU A 722 5.50 21.68 11.82
CA LEU A 722 6.11 22.65 10.91
C LEU A 722 6.70 21.96 9.66
N GLU A 723 7.49 20.91 9.88
CA GLU A 723 8.02 20.01 8.84
C GLU A 723 6.90 19.45 7.96
N ALA A 724 5.82 18.94 8.56
CA ALA A 724 4.67 18.41 7.83
C ALA A 724 4.06 19.43 6.85
N LEU A 725 3.73 20.62 7.37
CA LEU A 725 3.09 21.69 6.63
C LEU A 725 3.98 22.24 5.51
N VAL A 726 5.23 22.52 5.84
CA VAL A 726 6.22 23.10 4.91
C VAL A 726 6.62 22.10 3.84
N GLY A 727 6.80 20.82 4.18
CA GLY A 727 7.17 19.76 3.24
C GLY A 727 6.07 19.45 2.23
N ALA A 728 4.81 19.37 2.68
CA ALA A 728 3.66 19.23 1.80
C ALA A 728 3.55 20.43 0.83
N ALA A 729 3.66 21.66 1.35
CA ALA A 729 3.65 22.87 0.53
C ALA A 729 4.78 22.90 -0.51
N GLY A 730 5.99 22.52 -0.12
CA GLY A 730 7.17 22.46 -0.98
C GLY A 730 7.04 21.42 -2.09
N LEU A 731 6.50 20.24 -1.79
CA LEU A 731 6.18 19.21 -2.79
C LEU A 731 5.13 19.70 -3.79
N GLY A 732 4.06 20.37 -3.33
CA GLY A 732 3.04 20.96 -4.22
C GLY A 732 3.61 22.01 -5.18
N ARG A 733 4.47 22.91 -4.66
CA ARG A 733 5.21 23.89 -5.47
C ARG A 733 6.12 23.25 -6.51
N SER A 734 6.84 22.21 -6.12
CA SER A 734 7.77 21.46 -6.98
C SER A 734 7.04 20.78 -8.13
N TRP A 735 5.89 20.15 -7.83
CA TRP A 735 5.02 19.52 -8.82
C TRP A 735 4.50 20.55 -9.83
N SER A 736 4.03 21.71 -9.35
CA SER A 736 3.52 22.79 -10.20
C SER A 736 4.58 23.31 -11.19
N SER A 737 5.82 23.54 -10.72
CA SER A 737 6.95 23.91 -11.58
C SER A 737 7.23 22.89 -12.68
N TYR A 738 7.24 21.59 -12.34
CA TYR A 738 7.52 20.51 -13.29
C TYR A 738 6.39 20.32 -14.31
N PHE A 739 5.14 20.59 -13.93
CA PHE A 739 3.99 20.54 -14.83
C PHE A 739 3.99 21.72 -15.81
N ALA A 740 4.26 22.93 -15.32
CA ALA A 740 4.43 24.12 -16.15
C ALA A 740 5.50 23.89 -17.23
N SER A 741 6.70 23.45 -16.82
CA SER A 741 7.85 23.12 -17.70
C SER A 741 7.54 22.03 -18.76
N MET A 742 6.52 21.21 -18.53
CA MET A 742 6.08 20.18 -19.49
C MET A 742 5.09 20.72 -20.55
N ILE A 743 4.33 21.77 -20.25
CA ILE A 743 3.43 22.44 -21.21
C ILE A 743 4.18 23.49 -22.03
N ASN A 744 5.01 24.29 -21.36
CA ASN A 744 5.75 25.42 -21.91
C ASN A 744 7.12 25.47 -21.22
N ASP A 745 8.17 25.98 -21.86
CA ASP A 745 9.53 25.92 -21.28
C ASP A 745 9.74 26.86 -20.07
N ASP A 746 8.79 27.75 -19.74
CA ASP A 746 8.78 28.55 -18.50
C ASP A 746 8.13 27.81 -17.30
N PRO A 747 8.89 27.46 -16.24
CA PRO A 747 8.36 26.83 -15.03
C PRO A 747 7.39 27.72 -14.20
N ASN A 748 7.25 29.01 -14.54
CA ASN A 748 6.36 29.95 -13.86
C ASN A 748 5.09 30.29 -14.66
N PHE A 749 4.91 29.71 -15.84
CA PHE A 749 3.76 29.96 -16.72
C PHE A 749 2.38 29.83 -16.01
N LEU A 750 2.28 28.92 -15.04
CA LEU A 750 1.03 28.65 -14.28
C LEU A 750 0.88 29.49 -12.99
N ARG A 751 1.71 30.53 -12.78
CA ARG A 751 1.75 31.34 -11.54
C ARG A 751 1.33 32.78 -11.77
N PHE A 752 0.53 33.32 -10.85
CA PHE A 752 0.12 34.73 -10.87
C PHE A 752 1.13 35.59 -10.10
N ARG A 753 1.80 36.53 -10.78
CA ARG A 753 2.78 37.44 -10.17
C ARG A 753 2.10 38.69 -9.62
N VAL A 754 2.13 38.89 -8.30
CA VAL A 754 1.56 40.07 -7.62
C VAL A 754 2.68 40.97 -7.12
N LYS A 755 2.83 42.16 -7.74
CA LYS A 755 3.94 43.10 -7.49
C LYS A 755 3.96 43.72 -6.08
N TYR A 756 2.85 43.64 -5.34
CA TYR A 756 2.72 44.25 -4.00
C TYR A 756 3.21 43.35 -2.84
N PHE A 757 3.50 42.07 -3.09
CA PHE A 757 4.08 41.19 -2.08
C PHE A 757 5.61 41.17 -2.15
N ALA A 758 6.24 40.88 -1.01
CA ALA A 758 7.68 40.71 -0.90
C ALA A 758 8.21 39.57 -1.80
N GLU A 759 9.49 39.64 -2.15
CA GLU A 759 10.14 38.60 -2.93
C GLU A 759 10.12 37.25 -2.18
N GLY A 760 9.77 36.18 -2.88
CA GLY A 760 9.46 34.87 -2.29
C GLY A 760 7.99 34.68 -1.89
N PHE A 761 7.19 35.75 -1.80
CA PHE A 761 5.73 35.70 -1.60
C PHE A 761 4.91 36.27 -2.77
N ASN A 762 5.60 36.77 -3.81
CA ASN A 762 5.04 37.48 -4.96
C ASN A 762 4.60 36.59 -6.13
N LEU A 763 4.70 35.26 -6.01
CA LEU A 763 4.32 34.28 -7.04
C LEU A 763 3.25 33.34 -6.49
N LEU A 764 1.98 33.60 -6.80
CA LEU A 764 0.85 32.80 -6.32
C LEU A 764 0.65 31.54 -7.18
N ASP A 765 0.48 30.39 -6.54
CA ASP A 765 0.48 29.07 -7.21
C ASP A 765 -0.83 28.29 -6.93
N PRO A 766 -1.88 28.47 -7.77
CA PRO A 766 -3.17 27.81 -7.58
C PRO A 766 -3.12 26.30 -7.95
N ILE A 767 -2.14 25.90 -8.77
CA ILE A 767 -1.97 24.50 -9.18
C ILE A 767 -1.41 23.68 -8.02
N ALA A 768 -0.45 24.22 -7.25
CA ALA A 768 0.01 23.59 -6.01
C ALA A 768 -1.14 23.34 -5.02
N VAL A 769 -2.08 24.27 -4.89
CA VAL A 769 -3.29 24.12 -4.06
C VAL A 769 -4.19 22.99 -4.57
N LEU A 770 -4.49 22.98 -5.88
CA LEU A 770 -5.34 21.95 -6.49
C LEU A 770 -4.75 20.54 -6.32
N VAL A 771 -3.44 20.40 -6.52
CA VAL A 771 -2.74 19.11 -6.36
C VAL A 771 -2.70 18.67 -4.90
N LEU A 772 -2.48 19.58 -3.96
CA LEU A 772 -2.55 19.26 -2.53
C LEU A 772 -3.92 18.77 -2.10
N LEU A 773 -5.00 19.39 -2.58
CA LEU A 773 -6.38 18.98 -2.32
C LEU A 773 -6.70 17.61 -2.95
N ILE A 774 -6.28 17.36 -4.19
CA ILE A 774 -6.50 16.06 -4.87
C ILE A 774 -5.71 14.95 -4.19
N ALA A 775 -4.42 15.15 -3.93
CA ALA A 775 -3.57 14.15 -3.26
C ALA A 775 -4.07 13.82 -1.86
N ASN A 776 -4.45 14.84 -1.07
CA ASN A 776 -5.02 14.60 0.26
C ASN A 776 -6.43 14.01 0.22
N GLY A 777 -7.27 14.33 -0.76
CA GLY A 777 -8.56 13.66 -0.96
C GLY A 777 -8.41 12.16 -1.24
N ILE A 778 -7.40 11.78 -2.02
CA ILE A 778 -7.02 10.38 -2.27
C ILE A 778 -6.49 9.72 -0.98
N ALA A 779 -5.66 10.43 -0.20
CA ALA A 779 -5.14 9.93 1.08
C ALA A 779 -6.24 9.76 2.15
N MET A 780 -7.18 10.71 2.25
CA MET A 780 -8.35 10.66 3.15
C MET A 780 -9.30 9.51 2.80
N SER A 781 -9.48 9.23 1.50
CA SER A 781 -10.28 8.09 1.02
C SER A 781 -9.82 6.77 1.64
N GLY A 782 -8.53 6.67 1.97
CA GLY A 782 -8.04 5.91 3.12
C GLY A 782 -6.70 5.22 2.87
N THR A 783 -5.82 5.22 3.88
CA THR A 783 -4.43 4.73 3.87
C THR A 783 -4.20 3.48 3.04
N LYS A 784 -5.15 2.56 3.10
CA LYS A 784 -4.90 1.17 2.79
C LYS A 784 -5.14 0.84 1.30
N ARG A 785 -5.95 1.61 0.52
CA ARG A 785 -5.79 1.72 -0.98
C ARG A 785 -4.74 2.79 -1.36
N THR A 786 -3.67 2.98 -0.58
CA THR A 786 -2.63 3.98 -0.91
C THR A 786 -1.22 3.56 -0.49
N SER A 787 -1.10 2.97 0.70
CA SER A 787 0.05 2.20 1.20
C SER A 787 0.18 0.87 0.46
N PHE A 788 -0.11 0.92 -0.82
CA PHE A 788 0.07 -0.10 -1.79
C PHE A 788 0.15 0.64 -3.16
N LEU A 789 -0.69 1.66 -3.45
CA LEU A 789 -0.67 2.37 -4.75
C LEU A 789 0.63 3.15 -5.02
N ASN A 790 1.37 3.49 -3.96
CA ASN A 790 2.73 4.02 -3.99
C ASN A 790 3.68 3.18 -4.88
N TRP A 791 4.31 2.12 -4.38
CA TRP A 791 5.54 1.59 -4.98
C TRP A 791 5.39 0.63 -6.13
N VAL A 792 4.17 0.23 -6.45
CA VAL A 792 3.77 -0.06 -7.84
C VAL A 792 4.44 0.93 -8.80
N THR A 793 4.19 2.20 -8.51
CA THR A 793 4.55 3.33 -9.34
C THR A 793 5.93 3.87 -8.93
N SER A 794 6.43 3.58 -7.72
CA SER A 794 7.82 3.88 -7.33
C SER A 794 8.84 2.93 -7.95
N ILE A 795 8.53 1.68 -8.25
CA ILE A 795 9.40 0.86 -9.14
C ILE A 795 9.32 1.37 -10.57
N LEU A 796 8.15 1.77 -11.07
CA LEU A 796 8.07 2.43 -12.38
C LEU A 796 8.92 3.72 -12.43
N SER A 797 8.95 4.50 -11.34
CA SER A 797 9.91 5.60 -11.17
C SER A 797 11.36 5.11 -11.08
N SER A 798 11.65 4.03 -10.36
CA SER A 798 13.00 3.47 -10.21
C SER A 798 13.58 3.04 -11.56
N LEU A 799 12.78 2.41 -12.41
CA LEU A 799 13.18 2.02 -13.76
C LEU A 799 13.46 3.24 -14.63
N ILE A 800 12.66 4.31 -14.53
CA ILE A 800 12.92 5.56 -15.25
C ILE A 800 14.14 6.30 -14.65
N ILE A 801 14.39 6.20 -13.34
CA ILE A 801 15.59 6.73 -12.68
C ILE A 801 16.85 5.97 -13.13
N VAL A 802 16.80 4.65 -13.22
CA VAL A 802 17.88 3.84 -13.79
C VAL A 802 18.12 4.20 -15.26
N PHE A 803 17.07 4.45 -16.05
CA PHE A 803 17.19 4.99 -17.40
C PHE A 803 17.85 6.39 -17.44
N ILE A 804 17.47 7.32 -16.54
CA ILE A 804 18.10 8.63 -16.41
C ILE A 804 19.60 8.48 -16.10
N ILE A 805 19.96 7.59 -15.19
CA ILE A 805 21.35 7.31 -14.82
C ILE A 805 22.13 6.72 -16.01
N ILE A 806 21.58 5.71 -16.69
CA ILE A 806 22.24 5.06 -17.85
C ILE A 806 22.46 6.05 -18.99
N VAL A 807 21.41 6.78 -19.41
CA VAL A 807 21.57 7.77 -20.49
C VAL A 807 22.45 8.94 -20.03
N GLY A 808 22.41 9.28 -18.74
CA GLY A 808 23.32 10.24 -18.11
C GLY A 808 24.80 9.90 -18.32
N PHE A 809 25.20 8.66 -18.03
CA PHE A 809 26.58 8.21 -18.27
C PHE A 809 26.90 8.00 -19.76
N VAL A 810 25.94 7.58 -20.58
CA VAL A 810 26.16 7.31 -22.03
C VAL A 810 26.21 8.58 -22.88
N ARG A 811 25.50 9.66 -22.50
CA ARG A 811 25.45 10.93 -23.24
C ARG A 811 26.18 12.09 -22.54
N GLY A 812 26.49 11.94 -21.25
CA GLY A 812 27.16 12.97 -20.47
C GLY A 812 28.62 13.18 -20.87
N LYS A 813 29.09 14.42 -20.73
CA LYS A 813 30.47 14.82 -21.06
C LYS A 813 31.26 15.03 -19.78
N THR A 814 32.38 14.34 -19.64
CA THR A 814 33.30 14.51 -18.49
C THR A 814 33.85 15.94 -18.38
N SER A 815 33.88 16.71 -19.48
CA SER A 815 34.22 18.14 -19.48
C SER A 815 33.30 18.98 -18.57
N ASN A 816 32.04 18.59 -18.41
CA ASN A 816 31.05 19.33 -17.61
C ASN A 816 31.33 19.25 -16.10
N LEU A 817 32.15 18.28 -15.68
CA LEU A 817 32.60 18.10 -14.29
C LEU A 817 33.76 19.04 -13.91
N SER A 818 34.25 19.88 -14.83
CA SER A 818 35.35 20.81 -14.59
C SER A 818 34.87 22.27 -14.60
N PRO A 819 35.15 23.09 -13.57
CA PRO A 819 35.77 22.72 -12.28
C PRO A 819 34.81 21.94 -11.38
N PHE A 820 35.33 20.99 -10.60
CA PHE A 820 34.49 20.09 -9.78
C PHE A 820 33.95 20.75 -8.50
N PHE A 821 34.77 21.57 -7.83
CA PHE A 821 34.41 22.35 -6.63
C PHE A 821 34.36 23.86 -6.92
N PRO A 822 33.43 24.39 -7.75
CA PRO A 822 33.40 25.81 -8.09
C PRO A 822 33.13 26.73 -6.88
N TYR A 823 32.47 26.20 -5.85
CA TYR A 823 32.12 26.92 -4.61
C TYR A 823 32.90 26.41 -3.37
N GLY A 824 33.96 25.61 -3.58
CA GLY A 824 34.75 25.01 -2.51
C GLY A 824 33.97 24.04 -1.61
N ALA A 825 34.54 23.73 -0.44
CA ALA A 825 33.91 22.83 0.54
C ALA A 825 32.72 23.47 1.28
N GLU A 826 32.72 24.79 1.46
CA GLU A 826 31.63 25.54 2.11
C GLU A 826 30.33 25.39 1.32
N GLY A 827 30.40 25.53 -0.01
CA GLY A 827 29.26 25.29 -0.90
C GLY A 827 28.73 23.85 -0.86
N VAL A 828 29.62 22.86 -0.72
CA VAL A 828 29.24 21.44 -0.58
C VAL A 828 28.48 21.18 0.72
N PHE A 829 28.95 21.67 1.88
CA PHE A 829 28.24 21.46 3.15
C PHE A 829 26.94 22.26 3.26
N ARG A 830 26.90 23.47 2.70
CA ARG A 830 25.66 24.25 2.56
C ARG A 830 24.64 23.51 1.69
N ALA A 831 25.07 22.97 0.55
CA ALA A 831 24.23 22.14 -0.30
C ALA A 831 23.80 20.85 0.40
N SER A 832 24.67 20.16 1.14
CA SER A 832 24.31 18.99 1.97
C SER A 832 23.12 19.30 2.90
N ALA A 833 23.14 20.44 3.59
CA ALA A 833 22.07 20.83 4.49
C ALA A 833 20.74 21.11 3.77
N VAL A 834 20.75 21.63 2.54
CA VAL A 834 19.53 21.85 1.74
C VAL A 834 19.04 20.56 1.09
N VAL A 835 19.91 19.77 0.43
CA VAL A 835 19.54 18.45 -0.14
C VAL A 835 19.23 17.40 0.93
N TYR A 836 19.41 17.71 2.21
CA TYR A 836 18.95 16.86 3.30
C TYR A 836 17.44 16.61 3.26
N TRP A 837 16.64 17.60 2.81
CA TRP A 837 15.21 17.41 2.53
C TRP A 837 14.97 16.20 1.61
N SER A 838 15.84 15.97 0.60
CA SER A 838 15.74 14.84 -0.32
C SER A 838 15.76 13.47 0.37
N TYR A 839 16.33 13.35 1.57
CA TYR A 839 16.42 12.11 2.35
C TYR A 839 15.30 11.92 3.38
N THR A 840 14.36 12.87 3.47
CA THR A 840 13.32 12.87 4.51
C THR A 840 12.10 12.06 4.08
N GLY A 841 11.41 11.42 5.03
CA GLY A 841 10.28 10.52 4.77
C GLY A 841 10.51 9.05 5.15
N PHE A 842 11.70 8.67 5.59
CA PHE A 842 11.93 7.35 6.22
C PHE A 842 11.26 7.26 7.60
N ASP A 843 11.17 8.38 8.31
CA ASP A 843 10.54 8.54 9.62
C ASP A 843 9.02 8.31 9.53
N MET A 844 8.41 8.70 8.41
CA MET A 844 7.02 8.37 8.09
C MET A 844 6.80 6.86 8.09
N VAL A 845 7.81 6.05 7.73
CA VAL A 845 7.77 4.58 7.79
C VAL A 845 7.91 4.06 9.23
N ALA A 846 8.61 4.78 10.13
CA ALA A 846 8.60 4.46 11.55
C ALA A 846 7.21 4.66 12.19
N THR A 847 6.42 5.66 11.75
CA THR A 847 5.01 5.81 12.19
C THR A 847 4.12 4.61 11.81
N MET A 848 4.56 3.76 10.88
CA MET A 848 3.85 2.54 10.45
C MET A 848 4.13 1.33 11.36
N ALA A 849 4.86 1.49 12.47
CA ALA A 849 5.21 0.41 13.39
C ALA A 849 3.96 -0.31 13.97
N GLU A 850 2.90 0.44 14.30
CA GLU A 850 1.62 -0.15 14.73
C GLU A 850 0.95 -1.03 13.65
N GLU A 851 1.19 -0.72 12.38
CA GLU A 851 0.61 -1.40 11.22
C GLU A 851 1.55 -2.47 10.63
N THR A 852 2.73 -2.67 11.21
CA THR A 852 3.71 -3.68 10.77
C THR A 852 3.42 -5.05 11.40
N LYS A 853 3.50 -6.12 10.61
CA LYS A 853 3.24 -7.51 11.06
C LYS A 853 4.27 -8.01 12.08
N GLN A 854 5.56 -7.85 11.78
CA GLN A 854 6.67 -8.25 12.65
C GLN A 854 7.63 -7.07 12.84
N PRO A 855 7.29 -6.06 13.68
CA PRO A 855 8.08 -4.85 13.87
C PRO A 855 9.57 -5.12 14.07
N SER A 856 9.91 -6.09 14.93
CA SER A 856 11.27 -6.43 15.34
C SER A 856 12.20 -6.99 14.26
N ARG A 857 11.66 -7.40 13.10
CA ARG A 857 12.46 -7.81 11.93
C ARG A 857 12.24 -6.87 10.75
N ASP A 858 11.00 -6.46 10.53
CA ASP A 858 10.60 -5.83 9.29
C ASP A 858 10.91 -4.33 9.24
N ILE A 859 10.91 -3.66 10.39
CA ILE A 859 11.27 -2.24 10.51
C ILE A 859 12.77 -2.02 10.19
N PRO A 860 13.73 -2.77 10.79
CA PRO A 860 15.15 -2.66 10.42
C PRO A 860 15.44 -2.85 8.93
N ILE A 861 14.84 -3.87 8.31
CA ILE A 861 15.03 -4.14 6.88
C ILE A 861 14.40 -3.02 6.04
N GLY A 862 13.21 -2.54 6.41
CA GLY A 862 12.52 -1.42 5.78
C GLY A 862 13.33 -0.13 5.78
N LEU A 863 13.72 0.33 6.97
CA LEU A 863 14.37 1.62 7.19
C LEU A 863 15.84 1.65 6.74
N VAL A 864 16.68 0.73 7.22
CA VAL A 864 18.12 0.72 6.89
C VAL A 864 18.33 0.33 5.42
N GLY A 865 17.55 -0.64 4.92
CA GLY A 865 17.66 -1.12 3.54
C GLY A 865 17.30 -0.05 2.51
N SER A 866 16.17 0.65 2.71
CA SER A 866 15.76 1.72 1.81
C SER A 866 16.74 2.89 1.77
N MET A 867 17.15 3.40 2.94
CA MET A 867 18.06 4.55 3.02
C MET A 867 19.40 4.29 2.33
N SER A 868 19.93 3.07 2.47
CA SER A 868 21.15 2.63 1.81
C SER A 868 21.01 2.66 0.28
N VAL A 869 19.91 2.14 -0.26
CA VAL A 869 19.63 2.13 -1.72
C VAL A 869 19.41 3.54 -2.25
N ILE A 870 18.60 4.35 -1.58
CA ILE A 870 18.29 5.73 -1.97
C ILE A 870 19.58 6.58 -2.04
N THR A 871 20.48 6.41 -1.06
CA THR A 871 21.76 7.13 -1.03
C THR A 871 22.61 6.85 -2.26
N VAL A 872 22.74 5.59 -2.67
CA VAL A 872 23.47 5.21 -3.89
C VAL A 872 22.80 5.78 -5.14
N VAL A 873 21.47 5.66 -5.24
CA VAL A 873 20.69 6.15 -6.40
C VAL A 873 20.83 7.66 -6.57
N TYR A 874 20.78 8.44 -5.49
CA TYR A 874 20.90 9.90 -5.55
C TYR A 874 22.30 10.37 -5.94
N CYS A 875 23.36 9.74 -5.42
CA CYS A 875 24.72 10.04 -5.85
C CYS A 875 24.91 9.80 -7.35
N LEU A 876 24.34 8.72 -7.89
CA LEU A 876 24.37 8.40 -9.32
C LEU A 876 23.53 9.39 -10.16
N MET A 877 22.34 9.78 -9.70
CA MET A 877 21.50 10.78 -10.39
C MET A 877 22.14 12.17 -10.44
N ALA A 878 22.72 12.63 -9.32
CA ALA A 878 23.36 13.94 -9.23
C ALA A 878 24.62 14.03 -10.11
N LEU A 879 25.39 12.94 -10.21
CA LEU A 879 26.51 12.82 -11.14
C LEU A 879 26.02 12.78 -12.61
N ALA A 880 24.97 11.99 -12.90
CA ALA A 880 24.38 11.92 -14.24
C ALA A 880 23.90 13.31 -14.73
N LEU A 881 23.23 14.09 -13.89
CA LEU A 881 22.77 15.44 -14.23
C LEU A 881 23.94 16.38 -14.59
N THR A 882 24.99 16.39 -13.76
CA THR A 882 26.16 17.27 -13.92
C THR A 882 27.14 16.80 -15.01
N MET A 883 27.03 15.55 -15.47
CA MET A 883 27.63 15.11 -16.73
C MET A 883 26.80 15.50 -17.95
N LEU A 884 25.47 15.48 -17.88
CA LEU A 884 24.58 15.86 -19.00
C LEU A 884 24.67 17.36 -19.34
N GLN A 885 24.61 18.24 -18.33
CA GLN A 885 24.71 19.68 -18.49
C GLN A 885 25.78 20.28 -17.58
N LYS A 886 26.42 21.36 -18.05
CA LYS A 886 27.31 22.20 -17.23
C LYS A 886 26.49 22.89 -16.13
N TYR A 887 27.02 22.93 -14.91
CA TYR A 887 26.27 23.40 -13.73
C TYR A 887 25.69 24.82 -13.86
N THR A 888 26.32 25.70 -14.64
CA THR A 888 25.84 27.07 -14.93
C THR A 888 24.57 27.14 -15.78
N GLU A 889 24.21 26.05 -16.47
CA GLU A 889 23.12 25.99 -17.45
C GLU A 889 21.90 25.17 -16.95
N ILE A 890 22.10 24.27 -15.97
CA ILE A 890 21.05 23.44 -15.35
C ILE A 890 19.87 24.31 -14.86
N ASP A 891 18.64 23.98 -15.25
CA ASP A 891 17.48 24.73 -14.74
C ASP A 891 17.21 24.46 -13.25
N ILE A 892 16.80 25.52 -12.54
CA ILE A 892 16.57 25.54 -11.09
C ILE A 892 15.28 24.79 -10.71
N ASN A 893 14.29 24.71 -11.60
CA ASN A 893 12.94 24.24 -11.30
C ASN A 893 12.60 22.88 -11.93
N ALA A 894 13.24 22.52 -13.04
CA ALA A 894 12.94 21.37 -13.88
C ALA A 894 14.21 20.69 -14.44
N ALA A 895 15.28 20.68 -13.64
CA ALA A 895 16.65 20.31 -13.98
C ALA A 895 16.79 19.16 -15.00
N TYR A 896 16.26 17.98 -14.68
CA TYR A 896 16.48 16.78 -15.49
C TYR A 896 15.71 16.83 -16.82
N SER A 897 14.47 17.33 -16.84
CA SER A 897 13.66 17.35 -18.06
C SER A 897 14.18 18.38 -19.06
N VAL A 898 14.60 19.57 -18.57
CA VAL A 898 15.28 20.59 -19.39
C VAL A 898 16.63 20.08 -19.90
N ALA A 899 17.41 19.36 -19.08
CA ALA A 899 18.67 18.76 -19.51
C ALA A 899 18.49 17.81 -20.70
N PHE A 900 17.52 16.88 -20.65
CA PHE A 900 17.23 15.99 -21.78
C PHE A 900 16.73 16.73 -23.03
N GLY A 901 15.94 17.80 -22.88
CA GLY A 901 15.56 18.68 -23.99
C GLY A 901 16.77 19.33 -24.67
N SER A 902 17.71 19.88 -23.88
CA SER A 902 18.91 20.56 -24.40
C SER A 902 19.85 19.64 -25.21
N ILE A 903 19.76 18.34 -25.00
CA ILE A 903 20.54 17.29 -25.69
C ILE A 903 19.79 16.77 -26.94
N GLY A 904 18.65 17.37 -27.28
CA GLY A 904 17.80 17.00 -28.42
C GLY A 904 16.89 15.80 -28.16
N MET A 905 16.88 15.25 -26.94
CA MET A 905 16.06 14.09 -26.57
C MET A 905 14.67 14.55 -26.08
N ASN A 906 13.93 15.26 -26.92
CA ASN A 906 12.64 15.86 -26.58
C ASN A 906 11.60 14.83 -26.09
N TRP A 907 11.63 13.59 -26.58
CA TRP A 907 10.77 12.51 -26.06
C TRP A 907 11.14 12.10 -24.62
N ALA A 908 12.42 12.20 -24.24
CA ALA A 908 12.90 11.91 -22.89
C ALA A 908 12.57 13.05 -21.92
N LYS A 909 12.52 14.33 -22.37
CA LYS A 909 11.98 15.46 -21.57
C LYS A 909 10.61 15.08 -20.98
N TYR A 910 9.68 14.64 -21.81
CA TYR A 910 8.33 14.24 -21.37
C TYR A 910 8.34 13.01 -20.46
N LEU A 911 9.10 11.96 -20.79
CA LEU A 911 9.20 10.75 -19.96
C LEU A 911 9.71 11.06 -18.54
N VAL A 912 10.71 11.95 -18.44
CA VAL A 912 11.32 12.37 -17.18
C VAL A 912 10.40 13.32 -16.40
N SER A 913 9.73 14.27 -17.06
CA SER A 913 8.71 15.11 -16.40
C SER A 913 7.56 14.28 -15.84
N ILE A 914 7.03 13.30 -16.60
CA ILE A 914 6.00 12.38 -16.13
C ILE A 914 6.47 11.57 -14.91
N CYS A 915 7.72 11.07 -14.93
CA CYS A 915 8.30 10.38 -13.78
C CYS A 915 8.43 11.27 -12.54
N ALA A 916 8.91 12.50 -12.70
CA ALA A 916 9.08 13.47 -11.62
C ALA A 916 7.73 13.88 -11.02
N LEU A 917 6.73 14.19 -11.85
CA LEU A 917 5.36 14.51 -11.42
C LEU A 917 4.74 13.35 -10.64
N LYS A 918 4.80 12.13 -11.19
CA LYS A 918 4.34 10.91 -10.52
C LYS A 918 5.11 10.64 -9.22
N GLY A 919 6.42 10.92 -9.19
CA GLY A 919 7.28 10.83 -7.99
C GLY A 919 6.76 11.75 -6.89
N MET A 920 6.65 13.04 -7.18
CA MET A 920 6.14 14.04 -6.25
C MET A 920 4.70 13.76 -5.77
N THR A 921 3.80 13.29 -6.64
CA THR A 921 2.46 12.81 -6.21
C THR A 921 2.56 11.63 -5.25
N THR A 922 3.52 10.74 -5.43
CA THR A 922 3.74 9.59 -4.54
C THR A 922 4.26 10.01 -3.17
N SER A 923 5.23 10.91 -3.14
CA SER A 923 5.76 11.48 -1.89
C SER A 923 4.70 12.30 -1.15
N LEU A 924 3.89 13.08 -1.86
CA LEU A 924 2.71 13.75 -1.29
C LEU A 924 1.76 12.76 -0.64
N LEU A 925 1.42 11.65 -1.31
CA LEU A 925 0.51 10.64 -0.76
C LEU A 925 1.08 9.98 0.51
N VAL A 926 2.32 9.49 0.48
CA VAL A 926 2.90 8.81 1.66
C VAL A 926 3.16 9.80 2.81
N GLY A 927 3.64 11.01 2.50
CA GLY A 927 3.83 12.10 3.47
C GLY A 927 2.51 12.46 4.17
N SER A 928 1.45 12.73 3.40
CA SER A 928 0.11 13.03 3.95
C SER A 928 -0.39 11.95 4.91
N LEU A 929 -0.07 10.68 4.65
CA LEU A 929 -0.46 9.57 5.51
C LEU A 929 0.38 9.45 6.80
N GLY A 930 1.67 9.78 6.77
CA GLY A 930 2.51 9.82 7.98
C GLY A 930 2.20 11.04 8.85
N GLN A 931 2.11 12.23 8.24
CA GLN A 931 1.75 13.50 8.88
C GLN A 931 0.40 13.42 9.60
N ALA A 932 -0.58 12.75 8.99
CA ALA A 932 -1.88 12.47 9.60
C ALA A 932 -1.77 11.63 10.89
N ARG A 933 -0.87 10.65 10.95
CA ARG A 933 -0.64 9.82 12.15
C ARG A 933 0.08 10.59 13.26
N TYR A 934 1.13 11.35 12.93
CA TYR A 934 1.80 12.26 13.87
C TYR A 934 0.79 13.23 14.52
N THR A 935 0.02 13.95 13.69
CA THR A 935 -1.02 14.90 14.15
C THR A 935 -2.05 14.22 15.06
N THR A 936 -2.41 12.96 14.78
CA THR A 936 -3.33 12.17 15.62
C THR A 936 -2.74 11.83 16.98
N GLN A 937 -1.46 11.43 17.08
CA GLN A 937 -0.84 11.15 18.38
C GLN A 937 -0.66 12.43 19.21
N ILE A 938 -0.30 13.55 18.57
CA ILE A 938 -0.20 14.86 19.23
C ILE A 938 -1.58 15.29 19.77
N ALA A 939 -2.67 14.96 19.05
CA ALA A 939 -4.03 15.17 19.54
C ALA A 939 -4.47 14.18 20.66
N ARG A 940 -4.07 12.89 20.60
CA ARG A 940 -4.27 11.93 21.70
C ARG A 940 -3.57 12.36 22.98
N SER A 941 -2.41 13.02 22.86
CA SER A 941 -1.71 13.58 24.02
C SER A 941 -2.33 14.88 24.57
N HIS A 942 -3.47 15.34 24.01
CA HIS A 942 -4.13 16.61 24.33
C HIS A 942 -3.25 17.87 24.15
N MET A 943 -2.12 17.78 23.43
CA MET A 943 -1.31 18.95 23.08
C MET A 943 -2.00 19.83 22.02
N ILE A 944 -2.77 19.22 21.11
CA ILE A 944 -3.72 19.90 20.22
C ILE A 944 -5.13 19.33 20.47
N PRO A 945 -6.22 20.02 20.07
CA PRO A 945 -7.59 19.60 20.39
C PRO A 945 -7.86 18.10 20.10
N PRO A 946 -8.34 17.30 21.08
CA PRO A 946 -8.60 15.87 20.90
C PRO A 946 -9.62 15.55 19.80
N TRP A 947 -10.37 16.54 19.30
CA TRP A 947 -11.15 16.44 18.06
C TRP A 947 -10.31 15.94 16.86
N PHE A 948 -9.02 16.30 16.79
CA PHE A 948 -8.09 15.80 15.76
C PHE A 948 -7.57 14.38 16.03
N ALA A 949 -7.76 13.82 17.24
CA ALA A 949 -7.43 12.44 17.58
C ALA A 949 -8.47 11.42 17.08
N LEU A 950 -9.63 11.93 16.62
CA LEU A 950 -10.74 11.15 16.08
C LEU A 950 -10.36 10.55 14.72
N VAL A 951 -9.86 9.31 14.77
CA VAL A 951 -9.81 8.44 13.60
C VAL A 951 -11.24 8.20 13.14
N HIS A 952 -11.49 8.40 11.85
CA HIS A 952 -12.79 8.10 11.23
C HIS A 952 -13.11 6.61 11.48
N PRO A 953 -14.38 6.24 11.77
CA PRO A 953 -14.89 4.84 11.73
C PRO A 953 -15.16 3.86 10.40
N LYS A 954 -15.45 4.13 8.06
CA LYS A 954 -15.33 3.49 6.67
C LYS A 954 -13.96 3.67 5.96
N THR A 955 -13.08 4.57 6.40
CA THR A 955 -11.72 4.84 5.85
C THR A 955 -10.55 4.64 6.83
N GLY A 956 -10.80 4.51 8.14
CA GLY A 956 -9.81 4.38 9.24
C GLY A 956 -8.67 5.41 9.22
N THR A 957 -8.91 6.58 8.63
CA THR A 957 -8.00 7.72 8.56
C THR A 957 -8.47 8.84 9.50
N PRO A 958 -7.57 9.61 10.10
CA PRO A 958 -7.94 10.75 10.95
C PRO A 958 -8.27 11.96 10.09
N ILE A 959 -9.46 11.93 9.46
CA ILE A 959 -9.85 12.90 8.41
C ILE A 959 -9.72 14.36 8.87
N TYR A 960 -10.05 14.68 10.13
CA TYR A 960 -9.89 16.04 10.65
C TYR A 960 -8.42 16.48 10.74
N ALA A 961 -7.52 15.58 11.16
CA ALA A 961 -6.09 15.85 11.19
C ALA A 961 -5.51 16.01 9.77
N THR A 962 -5.92 15.16 8.82
CA THR A 962 -5.52 15.31 7.42
C THR A 962 -6.05 16.62 6.84
N LEU A 963 -7.30 17.03 7.14
CA LEU A 963 -7.88 18.30 6.69
C LEU A 963 -7.11 19.51 7.23
N LEU A 964 -6.76 19.52 8.52
CA LEU A 964 -5.96 20.58 9.14
C LEU A 964 -4.63 20.77 8.42
N VAL A 965 -3.88 19.67 8.21
CA VAL A 965 -2.61 19.69 7.49
C VAL A 965 -2.82 20.12 6.03
N THR A 966 -3.84 19.59 5.34
CA THR A 966 -4.12 19.92 3.93
C THR A 966 -4.40 21.41 3.72
N ILE A 967 -5.33 21.97 4.50
CA ILE A 967 -5.79 23.36 4.33
C ILE A 967 -4.64 24.33 4.64
N THR A 968 -3.94 24.12 5.77
CA THR A 968 -2.83 24.98 6.15
C THR A 968 -1.65 24.86 5.17
N SER A 969 -1.32 23.65 4.71
CA SER A 969 -0.29 23.44 3.67
C SER A 969 -0.68 24.08 2.34
N ALA A 970 -1.96 24.05 1.96
CA ALA A 970 -2.44 24.69 0.74
C ALA A 970 -2.34 26.22 0.82
N VAL A 971 -2.67 26.84 1.96
CA VAL A 971 -2.48 28.29 2.17
C VAL A 971 -1.00 28.65 2.11
N ILE A 972 -0.14 27.90 2.80
CA ILE A 972 1.33 28.11 2.77
C ILE A 972 1.86 27.96 1.34
N ALA A 973 1.44 26.91 0.61
CA ALA A 973 1.81 26.67 -0.78
C ALA A 973 1.32 27.79 -1.72
N PHE A 974 0.12 28.34 -1.51
CA PHE A 974 -0.42 29.39 -2.36
C PHE A 974 0.47 30.64 -2.36
N PHE A 975 0.99 31.04 -1.20
CA PHE A 975 1.80 32.25 -1.06
C PHE A 975 3.32 32.02 -1.19
N THR A 976 3.87 30.91 -0.69
CA THR A 976 5.31 30.81 -0.34
C THR A 976 6.16 30.11 -1.40
N SER A 977 7.35 30.63 -1.71
CA SER A 977 8.30 30.04 -2.66
C SER A 977 9.08 28.83 -2.11
N LEU A 978 9.60 27.99 -3.02
CA LEU A 978 10.25 26.72 -2.70
C LEU A 978 11.48 26.88 -1.79
N ASP A 979 12.33 27.89 -2.00
CA ASP A 979 13.53 28.17 -1.19
C ASP A 979 13.21 28.53 0.28
N VAL A 980 12.12 29.28 0.48
CA VAL A 980 11.64 29.63 1.82
C VAL A 980 11.17 28.38 2.56
N LEU A 981 10.60 27.41 1.83
CA LEU A 981 10.12 26.15 2.38
C LEU A 981 11.27 25.17 2.64
N SER A 982 12.18 24.95 1.69
CA SER A 982 13.30 23.99 1.80
C SER A 982 14.19 24.26 3.02
N SER A 983 14.55 25.52 3.23
CA SER A 983 15.45 25.96 4.30
C SER A 983 14.85 25.79 5.71
N VAL A 984 13.54 26.01 5.88
CA VAL A 984 12.82 25.78 7.15
C VAL A 984 12.57 24.29 7.39
N PHE A 985 12.28 23.54 6.32
CA PHE A 985 12.09 22.10 6.37
C PHE A 985 13.35 21.39 6.89
N SER A 986 14.49 21.56 6.21
CA SER A 986 15.75 20.90 6.60
C SER A 986 16.17 21.20 8.04
N PHE A 987 15.99 22.45 8.50
CA PHE A 987 16.29 22.82 9.89
C PHE A 987 15.44 22.01 10.88
N SER A 988 14.14 21.88 10.61
CA SER A 988 13.19 21.17 11.45
C SER A 988 13.53 19.69 11.54
N THR A 989 13.73 19.03 10.40
CA THR A 989 14.09 17.61 10.28
C THR A 989 15.41 17.28 11.01
N LEU A 990 16.48 18.02 10.71
CA LEU A 990 17.80 17.81 11.34
C LEU A 990 17.73 17.98 12.87
N SER A 991 16.92 18.93 13.35
CA SER A 991 16.71 19.16 14.79
C SER A 991 16.02 17.97 15.46
N ILE A 992 15.00 17.40 14.81
CA ILE A 992 14.28 16.21 15.31
C ILE A 992 15.21 14.99 15.35
N PHE A 993 16.03 14.80 14.31
CA PHE A 993 16.96 13.66 14.24
C PHE A 993 18.10 13.75 15.25
N MET A 994 18.61 14.96 15.52
CA MET A 994 19.53 15.22 16.62
C MET A 994 18.90 14.85 17.98
N LEU A 995 17.67 15.30 18.25
CA LEU A 995 16.94 14.94 19.47
C LEU A 995 16.71 13.42 19.60
N MET A 996 16.44 12.73 18.50
CA MET A 996 16.26 11.27 18.48
C MET A 996 17.54 10.50 18.78
N ALA A 997 18.70 10.98 18.33
CA ALA A 997 20.00 10.40 18.70
C ALA A 997 20.35 10.66 20.17
N VAL A 998 20.02 11.84 20.72
CA VAL A 998 20.12 12.14 22.16
C VAL A 998 19.21 11.22 22.97
N ALA A 999 17.96 11.03 22.55
CA ALA A 999 17.00 10.17 23.24
C ALA A 999 17.45 8.70 23.30
N LEU A 1000 18.12 8.18 22.26
CA LEU A 1000 18.65 6.81 22.29
C LEU A 1000 19.76 6.66 23.34
N LEU A 1001 20.65 7.65 23.46
CA LEU A 1001 21.65 7.67 24.52
C LEU A 1001 20.99 7.70 25.90
N VAL A 1002 19.98 8.55 26.11
CA VAL A 1002 19.22 8.60 27.38
C VAL A 1002 18.59 7.23 27.68
N ARG A 1003 17.89 6.62 26.71
CA ARG A 1003 17.26 5.30 26.85
C ARG A 1003 18.24 4.19 27.26
N ARG A 1004 19.50 4.27 26.81
CA ARG A 1004 20.51 3.23 27.09
C ARG A 1004 21.13 3.33 28.49
N TYR A 1005 21.23 4.54 29.04
CA TYR A 1005 21.97 4.84 30.27
C TYR A 1005 21.09 5.31 31.43
N TYR A 1006 19.78 5.49 31.26
CA TYR A 1006 18.86 5.93 32.30
C TYR A 1006 17.56 5.10 32.39
N ALA A 1007 17.14 4.81 33.61
CA ALA A 1007 15.83 4.26 33.95
C ALA A 1007 15.38 4.80 35.33
N ARG A 1008 14.12 5.28 35.40
CA ARG A 1008 13.53 6.09 36.51
C ARG A 1008 13.64 5.47 37.92
N GLU A 1009 13.80 4.15 38.01
CA GLU A 1009 13.81 3.38 39.27
C GLU A 1009 15.10 2.56 39.51
N VAL A 1010 16.04 2.54 38.54
CA VAL A 1010 17.22 1.64 38.57
C VAL A 1010 18.54 2.41 38.57
N THR A 1011 18.59 3.60 37.96
CA THR A 1011 19.83 4.37 37.80
C THR A 1011 20.14 5.22 39.02
N GLU A 1012 21.31 5.04 39.63
CA GLU A 1012 21.78 5.92 40.70
C GLU A 1012 21.92 7.38 40.22
N LYS A 1013 21.61 8.33 41.11
CA LYS A 1013 21.73 9.78 40.83
C LYS A 1013 23.15 10.18 40.42
N VAL A 1014 24.16 9.49 40.94
CA VAL A 1014 25.58 9.73 40.63
C VAL A 1014 25.91 9.35 39.18
N ASP A 1015 25.44 8.20 38.71
CA ASP A 1015 25.69 7.74 37.34
C ASP A 1015 24.84 8.50 36.31
N LEU A 1016 23.62 8.90 36.67
CA LEU A 1016 22.85 9.87 35.88
C LEU A 1016 23.60 11.19 35.71
N LEU A 1017 24.22 11.73 36.77
CA LEU A 1017 24.97 12.97 36.71
C LEU A 1017 26.22 12.84 35.81
N LYS A 1018 26.96 11.73 35.91
CA LYS A 1018 28.09 11.41 35.02
C LYS A 1018 27.64 11.32 33.55
N PHE A 1019 26.54 10.62 33.29
CA PHE A 1019 25.98 10.47 31.95
C PHE A 1019 25.59 11.82 31.34
N LEU A 1020 24.86 12.66 32.09
CA LEU A 1020 24.48 14.00 31.64
C LEU A 1020 25.70 14.89 31.40
N ALA A 1021 26.73 14.81 32.23
CA ALA A 1021 27.99 15.53 32.02
C ALA A 1021 28.65 15.12 30.68
N PHE A 1022 28.87 13.82 30.44
CA PHE A 1022 29.49 13.36 29.19
C PHE A 1022 28.62 13.63 27.94
N LEU A 1023 27.29 13.53 28.06
CA LEU A 1023 26.35 13.87 26.99
C LEU A 1023 26.41 15.36 26.64
N SER A 1024 26.41 16.24 27.65
CA SER A 1024 26.54 17.69 27.43
C SER A 1024 27.89 18.07 26.82
N LEU A 1025 28.95 17.33 27.15
CA LEU A 1025 30.30 17.51 26.62
C LEU A 1025 30.42 17.05 25.16
N VAL A 1026 29.68 16.02 24.74
CA VAL A 1026 29.49 15.63 23.33
C VAL A 1026 28.69 16.67 22.53
N ILE A 1027 27.59 17.17 23.08
CA ILE A 1027 26.75 18.18 22.40
C ILE A 1027 27.52 19.51 22.29
N GLY A 1028 28.17 19.96 23.36
CA GLY A 1028 28.97 21.19 23.40
C GLY A 1028 30.17 21.16 22.46
N SER A 1029 30.89 20.03 22.36
CA SER A 1029 31.97 19.89 21.38
C SER A 1029 31.46 19.87 19.93
N SER A 1030 30.30 19.25 19.67
CA SER A 1030 29.63 19.27 18.36
C SER A 1030 29.23 20.69 17.93
N ILE A 1031 28.66 21.47 18.85
CA ILE A 1031 28.37 22.90 18.63
C ILE A 1031 29.66 23.68 18.40
N GLY A 1032 30.72 23.39 19.17
CA GLY A 1032 32.05 24.00 19.02
C GLY A 1032 32.64 23.82 17.62
N ILE A 1033 32.64 22.59 17.08
CA ILE A 1033 33.06 22.29 15.69
C ILE A 1033 32.27 23.16 14.68
N THR A 1034 30.96 23.23 14.88
CA THR A 1034 30.03 23.96 14.01
C THR A 1034 30.28 25.48 14.04
N VAL A 1035 30.55 26.06 15.21
CA VAL A 1035 30.87 27.49 15.38
C VAL A 1035 32.26 27.84 14.83
N LEU A 1036 33.26 26.97 15.01
CA LEU A 1036 34.60 27.14 14.43
C LEU A 1036 34.58 27.13 12.89
N TRP A 1037 33.70 26.32 12.30
CA TRP A 1037 33.46 26.29 10.86
C TRP A 1037 32.84 27.60 10.37
N ASN A 1038 31.72 28.01 10.95
CA ASN A 1038 30.98 29.21 10.53
C ASN A 1038 31.74 30.53 10.78
N THR A 1039 32.64 30.58 11.76
CA THR A 1039 33.51 31.75 11.98
C THR A 1039 34.72 31.81 11.05
N ASN A 1040 34.80 30.90 10.05
CA ASN A 1040 35.88 30.76 9.06
C ASN A 1040 37.30 30.75 9.68
N SER A 1041 37.40 30.38 10.96
CA SER A 1041 38.62 30.44 11.76
C SER A 1041 39.38 29.13 11.58
N ARG A 1042 40.16 29.04 10.49
CA ARG A 1042 40.81 27.82 9.95
C ARG A 1042 41.96 27.26 10.82
N GLY A 1043 41.93 27.47 12.13
CA GLY A 1043 42.89 26.91 13.07
C GLY A 1043 42.60 25.43 13.35
N TRP A 1044 43.40 24.53 12.76
CA TRP A 1044 43.33 23.08 13.00
C TRP A 1044 43.28 22.70 14.49
N ILE A 1045 44.01 23.45 15.34
CA ILE A 1045 44.04 23.28 16.80
C ILE A 1045 42.62 23.28 17.40
N GLY A 1046 41.73 24.17 16.94
CA GLY A 1046 40.35 24.24 17.43
C GLY A 1046 39.59 22.93 17.17
N TYR A 1047 39.64 22.45 15.92
CA TYR A 1047 39.02 21.18 15.53
C TYR A 1047 39.64 19.98 16.26
N SER A 1048 40.96 19.96 16.48
CA SER A 1048 41.65 18.92 17.24
C SER A 1048 41.20 18.88 18.69
N VAL A 1049 41.10 20.04 19.35
CA VAL A 1049 40.62 20.16 20.74
C VAL A 1049 39.16 19.73 20.84
N THR A 1050 38.26 20.24 20.00
CA THR A 1050 36.83 19.87 20.08
C THR A 1050 36.60 18.40 19.73
N SER A 1051 37.35 17.84 18.78
CA SER A 1051 37.26 16.40 18.44
C SER A 1051 37.83 15.52 19.57
N PHE A 1052 38.88 15.95 20.26
CA PHE A 1052 39.39 15.26 21.44
C PHE A 1052 38.38 15.29 22.60
N VAL A 1053 37.74 16.44 22.85
CA VAL A 1053 36.64 16.57 23.83
C VAL A 1053 35.48 15.64 23.47
N TRP A 1054 35.05 15.62 22.20
CA TRP A 1054 34.01 14.70 21.71
C TRP A 1054 34.39 13.23 21.95
N LEU A 1055 35.65 12.85 21.71
CA LEU A 1055 36.17 11.49 21.93
C LEU A 1055 36.19 11.12 23.42
N VAL A 1056 36.61 12.05 24.30
CA VAL A 1056 36.58 11.88 25.76
C VAL A 1056 35.14 11.68 26.28
N GLY A 1057 34.17 12.44 25.77
CA GLY A 1057 32.75 12.26 26.12
C GLY A 1057 32.20 10.89 25.70
N ASN A 1058 32.60 10.40 24.52
CA ASN A 1058 32.23 9.05 24.07
C ASN A 1058 32.88 7.95 24.91
N LEU A 1059 34.17 8.07 25.26
CA LEU A 1059 34.83 7.13 26.17
C LEU A 1059 34.19 7.13 27.57
N GLY A 1060 33.88 8.30 28.11
CA GLY A 1060 33.18 8.47 29.39
C GLY A 1060 31.83 7.74 29.41
N MET A 1061 31.00 7.93 28.37
CA MET A 1061 29.76 7.16 28.23
C MET A 1061 30.00 5.66 27.99
N ALA A 1062 31.02 5.27 27.23
CA ALA A 1062 31.31 3.86 26.94
C ALA A 1062 31.69 3.06 28.21
N LEU A 1063 32.23 3.72 29.23
CA LEU A 1063 32.61 3.15 30.53
C LEU A 1063 31.46 3.11 31.57
N LEU A 1064 30.33 3.76 31.32
CA LEU A 1064 29.18 3.74 32.24
C LEU A 1064 28.34 2.46 32.10
N PRO A 1065 27.69 1.99 33.19
CA PRO A 1065 26.81 0.83 33.13
C PRO A 1065 25.57 1.10 32.25
N LYS A 1066 25.32 0.21 31.29
CA LYS A 1066 24.19 0.30 30.37
C LYS A 1066 22.94 -0.28 31.04
N GLN A 1067 22.00 0.60 31.37
CA GLN A 1067 20.80 0.32 32.16
C GLN A 1067 19.71 -0.42 31.38
N ARG A 1068 19.69 -0.26 30.05
CA ARG A 1068 18.82 -1.04 29.15
C ARG A 1068 19.64 -1.69 28.04
N ALA A 1069 19.38 -2.98 27.81
CA ALA A 1069 19.88 -3.73 26.66
C ALA A 1069 18.77 -3.85 25.59
N PRO A 1070 19.11 -3.77 24.29
CA PRO A 1070 18.12 -3.76 23.22
C PRO A 1070 17.50 -5.15 23.06
N LYS A 1071 16.16 -5.24 23.01
CA LYS A 1071 15.46 -6.53 23.12
C LYS A 1071 15.55 -7.43 21.90
N VAL A 1072 15.70 -6.88 20.69
CA VAL A 1072 15.79 -7.68 19.44
C VAL A 1072 16.72 -7.05 18.41
N TRP A 1073 16.61 -5.73 18.19
CA TRP A 1073 17.50 -4.98 17.33
C TRP A 1073 18.02 -3.77 18.10
N GLY A 1074 19.30 -3.44 17.93
CA GLY A 1074 19.89 -2.24 18.53
C GLY A 1074 21.05 -1.71 17.70
N VAL A 1075 21.30 -0.41 17.87
CA VAL A 1075 22.34 0.34 17.17
C VAL A 1075 23.72 -0.24 17.50
N PRO A 1076 24.58 -0.53 16.50
CA PRO A 1076 25.94 -0.97 16.74
C PRO A 1076 26.79 0.17 17.31
N LEU A 1077 27.83 -0.17 18.08
CA LEU A 1077 28.83 0.78 18.60
C LEU A 1077 28.29 1.91 19.51
N VAL A 1078 27.11 1.80 20.13
CA VAL A 1078 26.62 2.77 21.14
C VAL A 1078 27.65 2.91 22.29
N PRO A 1079 28.14 4.13 22.62
CA PRO A 1079 27.55 5.45 22.32
C PRO A 1079 28.02 6.13 21.02
N TRP A 1080 29.06 5.64 20.35
CA TRP A 1080 29.75 6.31 19.24
C TRP A 1080 28.83 6.65 18.06
N LEU A 1081 28.04 5.69 17.56
CA LEU A 1081 27.22 5.91 16.36
C LEU A 1081 26.14 6.99 16.55
N PRO A 1082 25.32 6.97 17.63
CA PRO A 1082 24.43 8.09 17.96
C PRO A 1082 25.18 9.42 18.15
N SER A 1083 26.37 9.39 18.75
CA SER A 1083 27.19 10.59 18.98
C SER A 1083 27.72 11.23 17.69
N VAL A 1084 28.07 10.44 16.67
CA VAL A 1084 28.38 10.95 15.33
C VAL A 1084 27.12 11.51 14.67
N SER A 1085 25.95 10.88 14.88
CA SER A 1085 24.67 11.40 14.39
C SER A 1085 24.34 12.78 14.96
N ILE A 1086 24.55 13.00 16.27
CA ILE A 1086 24.41 14.31 16.91
C ILE A 1086 25.34 15.33 16.27
N GLY A 1087 26.62 14.98 16.11
CA GLY A 1087 27.63 15.85 15.51
C GLY A 1087 27.30 16.28 14.08
N MET A 1088 26.97 15.32 13.22
CA MET A 1088 26.65 15.57 11.81
C MET A 1088 25.35 16.38 11.63
N ASN A 1089 24.29 16.08 12.39
CA ASN A 1089 23.05 16.85 12.31
C ASN A 1089 23.26 18.31 12.77
N LEU A 1090 23.99 18.55 13.86
CA LEU A 1090 24.32 19.90 14.33
C LEU A 1090 25.19 20.67 13.33
N PHE A 1091 26.16 20.00 12.70
CA PHE A 1091 27.05 20.60 11.70
C PHE A 1091 26.29 21.02 10.42
N LEU A 1092 25.35 20.18 9.96
CA LEU A 1092 24.47 20.54 8.84
C LEU A 1092 23.49 21.66 9.20
N ILE A 1093 22.95 21.69 10.44
CA ILE A 1093 22.14 22.82 10.93
C ILE A 1093 22.94 24.13 10.86
N GLY A 1094 24.19 24.13 11.34
CA GLY A 1094 25.06 25.31 11.24
C GLY A 1094 25.40 25.71 9.80
N SER A 1095 25.47 24.75 8.88
CA SER A 1095 25.72 25.00 7.46
C SER A 1095 24.53 25.67 6.73
N LEU A 1096 23.37 25.80 7.38
CA LEU A 1096 22.25 26.61 6.88
C LEU A 1096 22.50 28.10 7.14
N GLY A 1097 22.24 28.94 6.15
CA GLY A 1097 22.41 30.39 6.28
C GLY A 1097 21.50 31.01 7.35
N ALA A 1098 21.94 32.11 7.99
CA ALA A 1098 21.26 32.74 9.13
C ALA A 1098 19.76 33.07 8.93
N VAL A 1099 19.31 33.23 7.69
CA VAL A 1099 17.89 33.43 7.35
C VAL A 1099 17.04 32.19 7.73
N ALA A 1100 17.59 30.97 7.62
CA ALA A 1100 16.91 29.74 8.02
C ALA A 1100 16.68 29.69 9.55
N PHE A 1101 17.70 30.07 10.34
CA PHE A 1101 17.59 30.20 11.79
C PHE A 1101 16.48 31.19 12.18
N TRP A 1102 16.44 32.39 11.57
CA TRP A 1102 15.39 33.37 11.83
C TRP A 1102 13.99 32.85 11.48
N ARG A 1103 13.82 32.26 10.28
CA ARG A 1103 12.54 31.67 9.86
C ARG A 1103 12.08 30.58 10.86
N PHE A 1104 12.98 29.67 11.25
CA PHE A 1104 12.67 28.60 12.19
C PHE A 1104 12.31 29.12 13.59
N PHE A 1105 13.13 29.99 14.19
CA PHE A 1105 12.87 30.51 15.54
C PHE A 1105 11.57 31.29 15.64
N ILE A 1106 11.16 32.03 14.59
CA ILE A 1106 9.86 32.71 14.55
C ILE A 1106 8.71 31.68 14.60
N CYS A 1107 8.80 30.59 13.83
CA CYS A 1107 7.82 29.52 13.87
C CYS A 1107 7.80 28.79 15.23
N SER A 1108 8.96 28.46 15.82
CA SER A 1108 9.04 27.83 17.14
C SER A 1108 8.48 28.73 18.25
N ALA A 1109 8.72 30.05 18.18
CA ALA A 1109 8.18 31.02 19.14
C ALA A 1109 6.64 31.05 19.13
N LEU A 1110 6.01 31.01 17.94
CA LEU A 1110 4.55 30.92 17.83
C LEU A 1110 3.99 29.63 18.45
N MET A 1111 4.69 28.50 18.28
CA MET A 1111 4.30 27.24 18.93
C MET A 1111 4.45 27.29 20.46
N LEU A 1112 5.50 27.94 20.97
CA LEU A 1112 5.69 28.13 22.41
C LEU A 1112 4.63 29.06 23.03
N VAL A 1113 4.18 30.10 22.33
CA VAL A 1113 3.03 30.92 22.77
C VAL A 1113 1.78 30.06 22.93
N TYR A 1114 1.48 29.18 21.97
CA TYR A 1114 0.37 28.25 22.08
C TYR A 1114 0.54 27.24 23.25
N TYR A 1115 1.76 26.80 23.54
CA TYR A 1115 2.03 25.94 24.71
C TYR A 1115 1.64 26.62 26.03
N PHE A 1116 2.14 27.84 26.27
CA PHE A 1116 1.91 28.53 27.55
C PHE A 1116 0.46 28.94 27.79
N PHE A 1117 -0.31 29.22 26.73
CA PHE A 1117 -1.73 29.58 26.87
C PHE A 1117 -2.71 28.41 26.76
N VAL A 1118 -2.34 27.27 26.16
CA VAL A 1118 -3.27 26.16 25.90
C VAL A 1118 -2.67 24.80 26.26
N GLY A 1119 -1.58 24.41 25.59
CA GLY A 1119 -1.04 23.04 25.67
C GLY A 1119 -0.57 22.62 27.07
N LEU A 1120 -0.02 23.54 27.86
CA LEU A 1120 0.38 23.27 29.23
C LEU A 1120 -0.84 22.93 30.11
N HIS A 1121 -1.92 23.71 30.01
CA HIS A 1121 -3.10 23.56 30.86
C HIS A 1121 -3.90 22.30 30.51
N ALA A 1122 -4.11 22.04 29.21
CA ALA A 1122 -4.78 20.83 28.73
C ALA A 1122 -4.06 19.56 29.21
N THR A 1123 -2.74 19.47 28.98
CA THR A 1123 -2.00 18.24 29.30
C THR A 1123 -1.72 18.05 30.79
N TYR A 1124 -1.69 19.12 31.60
CA TYR A 1124 -1.63 19.05 33.06
C TYR A 1124 -2.93 18.46 33.64
N ASP A 1125 -4.10 18.98 33.22
CA ASP A 1125 -5.40 18.49 33.67
C ASP A 1125 -5.61 17.01 33.32
N VAL A 1126 -5.15 16.59 32.13
CA VAL A 1126 -5.20 15.19 31.67
C VAL A 1126 -4.30 14.28 32.50
N ALA A 1127 -3.05 14.69 32.80
CA ALA A 1127 -2.11 13.90 33.62
C ALA A 1127 -2.70 13.61 35.01
N ASN A 1128 -3.17 14.65 35.72
CA ASN A 1128 -3.81 14.52 37.02
C ASN A 1128 -5.07 13.63 36.96
N SER A 1129 -5.75 13.58 35.82
CA SER A 1129 -6.92 12.71 35.63
C SER A 1129 -6.56 11.23 35.52
N TYR A 1130 -5.32 10.85 35.22
CA TYR A 1130 -4.86 9.46 35.26
C TYR A 1130 -4.34 9.08 36.66
N GLU A 1131 -3.64 9.98 37.37
CA GLU A 1131 -3.19 9.72 38.76
C GLU A 1131 -4.35 9.55 39.77
N GLN A 1132 -5.58 9.96 39.39
CA GLN A 1132 -6.80 9.79 40.19
C GLN A 1132 -7.62 8.53 39.84
N LYS A 1133 -7.10 7.58 39.03
CA LYS A 1133 -7.82 6.37 38.58
C LYS A 1133 -7.13 5.07 39.01
#